data_AF-A0A9N9AEV2-F1
#
_entry.id   AF-A0A9N9AEV2-F1
#
_cell.length_a   1.000
_cell.length_b   1.000
_cell.length_c   1.000
_cell.angle_alpha   90.00
_cell.angle_beta   90.00
_cell.angle_gamma   90.00
#
_symmetry.space_group_name_H-M   'P 1'
#
loop_
_entity.id
_entity.type
_entity.pdbx_description
1 polymer ?
#
loop_
_entity_poly.entity_id
_entity_poly.type
_entity_poly.pdbx_seq_one_letter_code
_entity_poly.pdbx_strand_id
1 'polypeptide(L)'
;MSTAVQRPPITIYSHEGNKTEIKHPLPAVFSAPIRPDIVNAVHTSVAKNKRQPYAVSKKAGHQTSAESWGTGRAVARIPRVSGGGTHRAGQGAFGNMCRGGRMFAPTKIWRKWHVKTNLNQKRYATASALAASSVPPLVLARGHRIEEIAEVPLVVANDIESLTKTKNAVTLLKAVNAYRDVVKVSNSRKLRAGKGKMRNRRHRQRRGPLIVFNEDHGVVKAFRNIPGVELVNVRHLNLLLLAPGGHLGRFIIWSHGAFALLDELYGTYQKPASLKKDYRLPSHIISNSDVTRIINSSQIQSVLRAAGEKHQKRPYTQKKNPLRNNGVLIRLNPYAKVLRRAEILAAEKRAKNKVTKKRKFKLTTKASKKFLEILKSDPTTRPRRTLLHHKLPQKPFLSYLIERFNKSSNPFLNNINIKTTKSTFTRPFVSLKSIFTPLKHQDSKFSFSPITSASSFPTQTTSPPPKPILTKDNLFHPLSLSPIPELQNRAKIIKTYGTCPTCISRPQQQQQRPIYECPNCGYPTHCSKEHYEQDIEEHRKICSWLREANEDEHDLRSGRKMMEFDFPGEQDLDQKVNMLTWDTYFYTRNFPSLDEDRSLRHVTKPLTYPVTIASVLHESGPYSLRNRLTSEGLKSLIALRSTLYSNKTTHDIKTLQLDQIIRIMVVGARAEAQLPADVYNEICHLFPDNTFHIHFIGPESLPPPSFSSSPQQPSPPSPQQNEDGEREKEEKFPTITKHYGPRLSFTWAKKMYNDYHENVLPFDPYTDVFFLFSPGFGQPNGKDLWGNTLKQMLATKCAIFITGYDEEDMMSDVKALKESGWTMLKDDEDEIEEELQAEGEAQQNADTNKAKDSGVSDKSNDLKNNKGRDKTIPELDWLLTPGENVFRSLKRDIDFQDIRKHIFANWGIYGIRGKR
;
A
#
# COMPACT_ATOMS: atom_id res chain seq x y z
N MET A 1 -27.55 -7.69 -20.68
CA MET A 1 -27.98 -7.70 -22.09
C MET A 1 -27.31 -6.55 -22.82
N SER A 2 -26.49 -6.81 -23.85
CA SER A 2 -25.90 -5.76 -24.69
C SER A 2 -27.01 -5.13 -25.53
N THR A 3 -27.22 -3.83 -25.42
CA THR A 3 -28.23 -3.09 -26.20
C THR A 3 -28.01 -3.35 -27.70
N ALA A 4 -29.06 -3.77 -28.41
CA ALA A 4 -29.01 -3.91 -29.86
C ALA A 4 -28.81 -2.52 -30.49
N VAL A 5 -27.59 -2.22 -30.92
CA VAL A 5 -27.29 -0.98 -31.66
C VAL A 5 -27.90 -1.13 -33.05
N GLN A 6 -28.77 -0.20 -33.43
CA GLN A 6 -29.35 -0.17 -34.78
C GLN A 6 -28.22 -0.02 -35.80
N ARG A 7 -28.17 -0.91 -36.79
CA ARG A 7 -27.10 -0.97 -37.80
C ARG A 7 -27.49 -0.06 -38.99
N PRO A 8 -26.82 1.09 -39.20
CA PRO A 8 -27.17 1.98 -40.30
C PRO A 8 -26.85 1.32 -41.66
N PRO A 9 -27.68 1.55 -42.70
CA PRO A 9 -27.35 1.13 -44.05
C PRO A 9 -26.26 2.03 -44.65
N ILE A 10 -25.31 1.43 -45.36
CA ILE A 10 -24.20 2.10 -46.06
C ILE A 10 -24.48 2.06 -47.57
N THR A 11 -24.09 3.13 -48.28
CA THR A 11 -24.23 3.21 -49.73
C THR A 11 -23.08 2.52 -50.45
N ILE A 12 -23.37 1.86 -51.56
CA ILE A 12 -22.34 1.25 -52.40
C ILE A 12 -22.04 2.20 -53.56
N TYR A 13 -20.77 2.43 -53.85
CA TYR A 13 -20.33 3.30 -54.95
C TYR A 13 -19.97 2.48 -56.18
N SER A 14 -20.31 3.00 -57.37
CA SER A 14 -19.83 2.44 -58.63
C SER A 14 -18.34 2.74 -58.86
N HIS A 15 -17.74 2.12 -59.86
CA HIS A 15 -16.35 2.41 -60.26
C HIS A 15 -16.14 3.85 -60.74
N GLU A 16 -17.23 4.54 -61.11
CA GLU A 16 -17.26 5.95 -61.52
C GLU A 16 -17.46 6.92 -60.33
N GLY A 17 -17.60 6.42 -59.10
CA GLY A 17 -17.79 7.26 -57.91
C GLY A 17 -19.24 7.73 -57.68
N ASN A 18 -20.19 7.26 -58.50
CA ASN A 18 -21.61 7.54 -58.32
C ASN A 18 -22.22 6.61 -57.25
N LYS A 19 -23.22 7.11 -56.51
CA LYS A 19 -23.99 6.29 -55.55
C LYS A 19 -24.85 5.30 -56.32
N THR A 20 -24.77 4.02 -55.98
CA THR A 20 -25.70 3.01 -56.47
C THR A 20 -26.96 2.98 -55.60
N GLU A 21 -28.04 2.41 -56.12
CA GLU A 21 -29.29 2.23 -55.37
C GLU A 21 -29.16 1.17 -54.26
N ILE A 22 -28.16 0.29 -54.38
CA ILE A 22 -27.92 -0.81 -53.45
C ILE A 22 -27.33 -0.25 -52.15
N LYS A 23 -27.99 -0.59 -51.03
CA LYS A 23 -27.51 -0.30 -49.67
C LYS A 23 -27.30 -1.60 -48.92
N HIS A 24 -26.25 -1.66 -48.10
CA HIS A 24 -25.96 -2.81 -47.26
C HIS A 24 -25.93 -2.41 -45.78
N PRO A 25 -26.53 -3.17 -44.85
CA PRO A 25 -26.43 -2.86 -43.42
C PRO A 25 -24.98 -2.91 -42.94
N LEU A 26 -24.59 -2.00 -42.05
CA LEU A 26 -23.27 -2.01 -41.42
C LEU A 26 -23.03 -3.34 -40.68
N PRO A 27 -21.95 -4.09 -40.98
CA PRO A 27 -21.62 -5.31 -40.27
C PRO A 27 -21.42 -5.09 -38.78
N ALA A 28 -21.81 -6.06 -37.96
CA ALA A 28 -21.80 -5.92 -36.50
C ALA A 28 -20.38 -5.69 -35.94
N VAL A 29 -19.34 -6.15 -36.63
CA VAL A 29 -17.93 -5.94 -36.23
C VAL A 29 -17.55 -4.46 -36.10
N PHE A 30 -18.21 -3.55 -36.84
CA PHE A 30 -17.93 -2.12 -36.73
C PHE A 30 -18.51 -1.48 -35.47
N SER A 31 -19.46 -2.15 -34.81
CA SER A 31 -19.96 -1.75 -33.51
C SER A 31 -19.11 -2.27 -32.35
N ALA A 32 -18.09 -3.09 -32.61
CA ALA A 32 -17.26 -3.66 -31.55
C ALA A 32 -16.52 -2.57 -30.73
N PRO A 33 -16.25 -2.82 -29.43
CA PRO A 33 -15.52 -1.88 -28.58
C PRO A 33 -14.11 -1.57 -29.12
N ILE A 34 -13.77 -0.29 -29.18
CA ILE A 34 -12.46 0.19 -29.62
C ILE A 34 -11.51 0.23 -28.41
N ARG A 35 -10.56 -0.71 -28.36
CA ARG A 35 -9.55 -0.83 -27.28
C ARG A 35 -8.12 -0.57 -27.80
N PRO A 36 -7.62 0.68 -27.75
CA PRO A 36 -6.30 1.03 -28.27
C PRO A 36 -5.15 0.35 -27.51
N ASP A 37 -5.32 0.12 -26.22
CA ASP A 37 -4.39 -0.58 -25.34
C ASP A 37 -4.16 -2.03 -25.78
N ILE A 38 -5.25 -2.79 -26.01
CA ILE A 38 -5.20 -4.18 -26.49
C ILE A 38 -4.55 -4.21 -27.88
N VAL A 39 -4.95 -3.31 -28.76
CA VAL A 39 -4.42 -3.23 -30.12
C VAL A 39 -2.92 -2.97 -30.11
N ASN A 40 -2.43 -2.03 -29.29
CA ASN A 40 -1.01 -1.72 -29.21
C ASN A 40 -0.19 -2.88 -28.61
N ALA A 41 -0.69 -3.52 -27.54
CA ALA A 41 -0.03 -4.66 -26.90
C ALA A 41 0.07 -5.87 -27.84
N VAL A 42 -1.02 -6.19 -28.55
CA VAL A 42 -1.07 -7.28 -29.52
C VAL A 42 -0.22 -6.94 -30.74
N HIS A 43 -0.33 -5.73 -31.30
CA HIS A 43 0.47 -5.29 -32.44
C HIS A 43 1.96 -5.41 -32.13
N THR A 44 2.41 -4.93 -30.97
CA THR A 44 3.82 -5.01 -30.56
C THR A 44 4.30 -6.47 -30.48
N SER A 45 3.46 -7.37 -29.95
CA SER A 45 3.79 -8.79 -29.84
C SER A 45 3.85 -9.49 -31.20
N VAL A 46 2.86 -9.23 -32.08
CA VAL A 46 2.83 -9.80 -33.44
C VAL A 46 3.96 -9.23 -34.31
N ALA A 47 4.28 -7.94 -34.18
CA ALA A 47 5.37 -7.30 -34.92
C ALA A 47 6.76 -7.85 -34.53
N LYS A 48 6.94 -8.29 -33.28
CA LYS A 48 8.18 -8.96 -32.84
C LYS A 48 8.42 -10.26 -33.59
N ASN A 49 7.36 -10.97 -33.99
CA ASN A 49 7.47 -12.24 -34.71
C ASN A 49 8.02 -12.10 -36.14
N LYS A 50 8.09 -10.87 -36.70
CA LYS A 50 8.71 -10.60 -38.01
C LYS A 50 10.24 -10.39 -37.91
N ARG A 51 10.82 -10.35 -36.70
CA ARG A 51 12.25 -10.09 -36.53
C ARG A 51 13.08 -11.30 -36.97
N GLN A 52 14.16 -11.04 -37.70
CA GLN A 52 15.17 -12.05 -38.00
C GLN A 52 16.22 -12.11 -36.87
N PRO A 53 16.63 -13.31 -36.44
CA PRO A 53 17.63 -13.45 -35.38
C PRO A 53 18.98 -12.90 -35.84
N TYR A 54 19.72 -12.31 -34.91
CA TYR A 54 21.09 -11.87 -35.12
C TYR A 54 21.93 -12.19 -33.87
N ALA A 55 23.18 -12.57 -34.09
CA ALA A 55 24.11 -12.95 -33.04
C ALA A 55 25.54 -12.58 -33.44
N VAL A 56 26.44 -12.47 -32.46
CA VAL A 56 27.88 -12.39 -32.69
C VAL A 56 28.46 -13.80 -32.77
N SER A 57 29.56 -13.98 -33.49
CA SER A 57 30.25 -15.28 -33.55
C SER A 57 30.61 -15.78 -32.14
N LYS A 58 30.40 -17.08 -31.87
CA LYS A 58 30.67 -17.68 -30.55
C LYS A 58 32.13 -17.53 -30.13
N LYS A 59 33.05 -17.59 -31.09
CA LYS A 59 34.51 -17.49 -30.90
C LYS A 59 35.04 -16.05 -30.96
N ALA A 60 34.20 -15.05 -31.25
CA ALA A 60 34.64 -13.66 -31.36
C ALA A 60 35.31 -13.18 -30.07
N GLY A 61 36.53 -12.65 -30.20
CA GLY A 61 37.33 -12.16 -29.07
C GLY A 61 37.93 -13.24 -28.18
N HIS A 62 37.79 -14.55 -28.50
CA HIS A 62 38.39 -15.68 -27.77
C HIS A 62 39.27 -16.59 -28.65
N GLN A 63 39.70 -16.13 -29.82
CA GLN A 63 40.58 -16.91 -30.71
C GLN A 63 42.05 -16.87 -30.26
N THR A 64 42.41 -15.97 -29.34
CA THR A 64 43.79 -15.79 -28.84
C THR A 64 44.10 -16.74 -27.69
N SER A 65 45.35 -17.20 -27.57
CA SER A 65 45.90 -18.02 -26.46
C SER A 65 46.29 -17.18 -25.23
N ALA A 66 45.54 -16.12 -24.93
CA ALA A 66 45.92 -15.14 -23.92
C ALA A 66 45.71 -15.64 -22.49
N GLU A 67 46.67 -15.35 -21.61
CA GLU A 67 46.63 -15.73 -20.19
C GLU A 67 47.02 -14.55 -19.30
N SER A 68 46.57 -14.55 -18.05
CA SER A 68 46.92 -13.48 -17.11
C SER A 68 48.35 -13.68 -16.61
N TRP A 69 49.16 -12.62 -16.66
CA TRP A 69 50.53 -12.65 -16.13
C TRP A 69 50.62 -12.52 -14.60
N GLY A 70 49.47 -12.46 -13.90
CA GLY A 70 49.41 -12.30 -12.45
C GLY A 70 49.80 -10.89 -11.99
N THR A 71 50.15 -10.79 -10.71
CA THR A 71 50.67 -9.56 -10.08
C THR A 71 52.20 -9.46 -10.21
N GLY A 72 52.79 -8.34 -9.77
CA GLY A 72 54.25 -8.21 -9.68
C GLY A 72 54.97 -7.77 -10.97
N ARG A 73 54.22 -7.36 -12.00
CA ARG A 73 54.78 -6.89 -13.29
C ARG A 73 54.46 -5.43 -13.62
N ALA A 74 54.06 -4.63 -12.63
CA ALA A 74 53.61 -3.24 -12.78
C ALA A 74 52.51 -3.02 -13.83
N VAL A 75 51.66 -4.03 -14.05
CA VAL A 75 50.66 -4.07 -15.12
C VAL A 75 49.38 -4.73 -14.60
N ALA A 76 48.21 -4.31 -15.11
CA ALA A 76 46.90 -4.88 -14.72
C ALA A 76 46.77 -6.38 -15.05
N ARG A 77 46.04 -7.12 -14.20
CA ARG A 77 45.87 -8.59 -14.23
C ARG A 77 44.98 -9.14 -15.37
N ILE A 78 44.71 -8.33 -16.40
CA ILE A 78 43.91 -8.76 -17.56
C ILE A 78 44.70 -9.79 -18.38
N PRO A 79 44.06 -10.81 -18.99
CA PRO A 79 44.76 -11.74 -19.87
C PRO A 79 45.50 -11.03 -21.00
N ARG A 80 46.73 -11.45 -21.28
CA ARG A 80 47.60 -10.89 -22.32
C ARG A 80 47.99 -11.94 -23.34
N VAL A 81 48.05 -11.55 -24.61
CA VAL A 81 48.44 -12.45 -25.70
C VAL A 81 49.91 -12.87 -25.51
N SER A 82 50.17 -14.17 -25.56
CA SER A 82 51.51 -14.75 -25.43
C SER A 82 52.38 -14.53 -26.68
N GLY A 83 53.67 -14.85 -26.58
CA GLY A 83 54.65 -14.68 -27.65
C GLY A 83 55.33 -13.31 -27.66
N GLY A 84 56.03 -13.02 -28.76
CA GLY A 84 56.79 -11.78 -29.01
C GLY A 84 56.84 -11.44 -30.50
N GLY A 85 57.54 -10.37 -30.87
CA GLY A 85 57.78 -10.00 -32.28
C GLY A 85 56.63 -9.30 -33.01
N THR A 86 55.38 -9.43 -32.56
CA THR A 86 54.24 -8.67 -33.12
C THR A 86 53.74 -7.61 -32.15
N HIS A 87 53.17 -6.52 -32.67
CA HIS A 87 52.52 -5.50 -31.83
C HIS A 87 51.34 -6.06 -31.00
N ARG A 88 50.81 -7.24 -31.34
CA ARG A 88 49.71 -7.87 -30.61
C ARG A 88 50.19 -8.61 -29.37
N ALA A 89 51.42 -9.10 -29.35
CA ALA A 89 52.02 -9.76 -28.19
C ALA A 89 52.05 -8.81 -26.98
N GLY A 90 51.70 -9.32 -25.80
CA GLY A 90 51.63 -8.53 -24.56
C GLY A 90 50.42 -7.60 -24.45
N GLN A 91 49.55 -7.45 -25.46
CA GLN A 91 48.32 -6.65 -25.36
C GLN A 91 47.22 -7.39 -24.59
N GLY A 92 46.34 -6.63 -23.93
CA GLY A 92 45.16 -7.18 -23.25
C GLY A 92 44.16 -7.83 -24.21
N ALA A 93 43.58 -8.96 -23.81
CA ALA A 93 42.66 -9.78 -24.58
C ALA A 93 41.49 -10.30 -23.73
N PHE A 94 40.52 -10.97 -24.38
CA PHE A 94 39.28 -11.54 -23.82
C PHE A 94 38.30 -10.55 -23.18
N GLY A 95 38.76 -9.63 -22.34
CA GLY A 95 37.93 -8.67 -21.63
C GLY A 95 37.13 -7.76 -22.55
N ASN A 96 35.92 -7.40 -22.13
CA ASN A 96 35.02 -6.49 -22.86
C ASN A 96 35.58 -5.06 -22.96
N MET A 97 36.48 -4.67 -22.07
CA MET A 97 37.20 -3.39 -22.13
C MET A 97 38.39 -3.42 -23.11
N CYS A 98 38.85 -4.60 -23.54
CA CYS A 98 40.04 -4.73 -24.38
C CYS A 98 39.71 -4.57 -25.87
N ARG A 99 40.61 -3.93 -26.62
CA ARG A 99 40.52 -3.86 -28.08
C ARG A 99 40.61 -5.28 -28.69
N GLY A 100 39.59 -5.65 -29.47
CA GLY A 100 39.45 -6.99 -30.04
C GLY A 100 39.04 -8.07 -29.02
N GLY A 101 38.74 -7.69 -27.78
CA GLY A 101 38.18 -8.58 -26.75
C GLY A 101 36.70 -8.88 -27.00
N ARG A 102 36.12 -9.74 -26.15
CA ARG A 102 34.74 -10.18 -26.31
C ARG A 102 33.78 -9.24 -25.58
N MET A 103 32.74 -8.80 -26.26
CA MET A 103 31.68 -8.00 -25.62
C MET A 103 31.02 -8.74 -24.45
N PHE A 104 30.63 -7.98 -23.43
CA PHE A 104 29.82 -8.49 -22.34
C PHE A 104 28.45 -8.96 -22.86
N ALA A 105 27.94 -10.07 -22.32
CA ALA A 105 26.66 -10.68 -22.70
C ALA A 105 26.45 -10.76 -24.24
N PRO A 106 27.29 -11.51 -24.97
CA PRO A 106 27.24 -11.56 -26.42
C PRO A 106 25.87 -12.03 -26.91
N THR A 107 25.29 -11.33 -27.89
CA THR A 107 23.96 -11.65 -28.45
C THR A 107 23.92 -13.08 -28.96
N LYS A 108 22.89 -13.82 -28.56
CA LYS A 108 22.69 -15.25 -28.88
C LYS A 108 21.51 -15.46 -29.81
N ILE A 109 21.60 -16.54 -30.60
CA ILE A 109 20.53 -16.94 -31.51
C ILE A 109 19.25 -17.34 -30.76
N TRP A 110 19.36 -17.92 -29.55
CA TRP A 110 18.24 -18.37 -28.73
C TRP A 110 17.57 -17.28 -27.90
N ARG A 111 17.85 -15.99 -28.17
CA ARG A 111 17.05 -14.89 -27.60
C ARG A 111 15.57 -15.16 -27.92
N LYS A 112 14.66 -14.87 -26.98
CA LYS A 112 13.21 -15.00 -27.22
C LYS A 112 12.72 -13.94 -28.22
N TRP A 113 12.80 -14.26 -29.52
CA TRP A 113 12.39 -13.37 -30.61
C TRP A 113 10.87 -13.30 -30.74
N HIS A 114 10.23 -14.46 -30.62
CA HIS A 114 8.81 -14.63 -30.87
C HIS A 114 8.01 -14.54 -29.57
N VAL A 115 6.81 -13.98 -29.69
CA VAL A 115 5.81 -13.90 -28.64
C VAL A 115 4.56 -14.63 -29.12
N LYS A 116 4.19 -15.70 -28.41
CA LYS A 116 2.87 -16.32 -28.57
C LYS A 116 1.83 -15.35 -28.01
N THR A 117 0.84 -15.01 -28.82
CA THR A 117 -0.25 -14.13 -28.43
C THR A 117 -1.56 -14.88 -28.58
N ASN A 118 -2.44 -14.75 -27.58
CA ASN A 118 -3.68 -15.48 -27.51
C ASN A 118 -4.55 -15.20 -28.74
N LEU A 119 -5.18 -16.23 -29.29
CA LEU A 119 -5.96 -16.13 -30.52
C LEU A 119 -7.12 -15.14 -30.34
N ASN A 120 -7.85 -15.23 -29.22
CA ASN A 120 -8.95 -14.31 -28.93
C ASN A 120 -8.48 -12.86 -28.75
N GLN A 121 -7.32 -12.61 -28.16
CA GLN A 121 -6.76 -11.26 -28.09
C GLN A 121 -6.40 -10.71 -29.48
N LYS A 122 -5.86 -11.55 -30.38
CA LYS A 122 -5.63 -11.15 -31.78
C LYS A 122 -6.94 -10.81 -32.49
N ARG A 123 -7.97 -11.65 -32.30
CA ARG A 123 -9.30 -11.44 -32.90
C ARG A 123 -10.00 -10.19 -32.32
N TYR A 124 -9.86 -9.93 -31.02
CA TYR A 124 -10.34 -8.70 -30.38
C TYR A 124 -9.65 -7.48 -31.00
N ALA A 125 -8.31 -7.49 -31.07
CA ALA A 125 -7.55 -6.39 -31.64
C ALA A 125 -7.91 -6.12 -33.11
N THR A 126 -8.16 -7.15 -33.91
CA THR A 126 -8.61 -6.95 -35.30
C THR A 126 -10.03 -6.39 -35.37
N ALA A 127 -10.96 -6.87 -34.53
CA ALA A 127 -12.31 -6.31 -34.44
C ALA A 127 -12.29 -4.82 -34.01
N SER A 128 -11.52 -4.46 -32.98
CA SER A 128 -11.34 -3.06 -32.56
C SER A 128 -10.70 -2.19 -33.66
N ALA A 129 -9.76 -2.74 -34.44
CA ALA A 129 -9.14 -2.02 -35.55
C ALA A 129 -10.12 -1.76 -36.72
N LEU A 130 -11.02 -2.72 -36.99
CA LEU A 130 -12.10 -2.55 -37.96
C LEU A 130 -13.12 -1.51 -37.48
N ALA A 131 -13.59 -1.61 -36.24
CA ALA A 131 -14.49 -0.62 -35.65
C ALA A 131 -13.88 0.80 -35.66
N ALA A 132 -12.58 0.94 -35.41
CA ALA A 132 -11.94 2.24 -35.50
C ALA A 132 -11.81 2.77 -36.95
N SER A 133 -11.85 1.90 -37.96
CA SER A 133 -11.75 2.30 -39.37
C SER A 133 -13.05 2.89 -39.93
N SER A 134 -14.20 2.61 -39.31
CA SER A 134 -15.49 3.23 -39.67
C SER A 134 -15.72 4.60 -39.03
N VAL A 135 -14.86 5.02 -38.09
CA VAL A 135 -15.04 6.28 -37.35
C VAL A 135 -14.20 7.39 -38.01
N PRO A 136 -14.80 8.38 -38.70
CA PRO A 136 -14.06 9.39 -39.46
C PRO A 136 -13.05 10.21 -38.61
N PRO A 137 -13.37 10.65 -37.38
CA PRO A 137 -12.41 11.35 -36.53
C PRO A 137 -11.13 10.54 -36.26
N LEU A 138 -11.22 9.22 -36.09
CA LEU A 138 -10.04 8.37 -35.86
C LEU A 138 -9.20 8.23 -37.13
N VAL A 139 -9.84 8.15 -38.29
CA VAL A 139 -9.15 8.08 -39.60
C VAL A 139 -8.43 9.38 -39.94
N LEU A 140 -9.07 10.53 -39.67
CA LEU A 140 -8.47 11.86 -39.77
C LEU A 140 -7.34 12.06 -38.77
N ALA A 141 -7.51 11.64 -37.51
CA ALA A 141 -6.48 11.75 -36.47
C ALA A 141 -5.22 10.94 -36.82
N ARG A 142 -5.37 9.78 -37.47
CA ARG A 142 -4.24 9.02 -38.03
C ARG A 142 -3.53 9.77 -39.16
N GLY A 143 -4.25 10.69 -39.79
CA GLY A 143 -3.77 11.65 -40.77
C GLY A 143 -4.21 11.35 -42.20
N HIS A 144 -5.05 10.35 -42.47
CA HIS A 144 -5.50 10.09 -43.85
C HIS A 144 -6.27 11.29 -44.42
N ARG A 145 -6.11 11.54 -45.73
CA ARG A 145 -6.86 12.58 -46.45
C ARG A 145 -8.21 12.02 -46.88
N ILE A 146 -9.22 12.22 -46.04
CA ILE A 146 -10.59 11.73 -46.27
C ILE A 146 -11.64 12.86 -46.29
N GLU A 147 -11.18 14.12 -46.42
CA GLU A 147 -12.05 15.30 -46.31
C GLU A 147 -13.13 15.39 -47.40
N GLU A 148 -12.86 14.86 -48.60
CA GLU A 148 -13.77 14.85 -49.77
C GLU A 148 -14.47 13.49 -49.99
N ILE A 149 -14.30 12.55 -49.06
CA ILE A 149 -14.91 11.23 -49.15
C ILE A 149 -16.34 11.31 -48.63
N ALA A 150 -17.29 10.77 -49.39
CA ALA A 150 -18.70 10.89 -49.10
C ALA A 150 -19.12 10.18 -47.80
N GLU A 151 -18.57 9.00 -47.51
CA GLU A 151 -18.81 8.27 -46.27
C GLU A 151 -17.66 7.32 -45.90
N VAL A 152 -17.60 6.94 -44.62
CA VAL A 152 -16.64 5.97 -44.07
C VAL A 152 -17.43 5.02 -43.17
N PRO A 153 -17.33 3.69 -43.35
CA PRO A 153 -16.45 2.94 -44.25
C PRO A 153 -16.87 3.06 -45.72
N LEU A 154 -15.90 3.17 -46.63
CA LEU A 154 -16.15 3.31 -48.06
C LEU A 154 -16.28 1.93 -48.73
N VAL A 155 -17.42 1.69 -49.39
CA VAL A 155 -17.74 0.43 -50.08
C VAL A 155 -17.94 0.67 -51.57
N VAL A 156 -17.24 -0.08 -52.40
CA VAL A 156 -17.29 -0.02 -53.87
C VAL A 156 -17.89 -1.31 -54.41
N ALA A 157 -18.58 -1.24 -55.55
CA ALA A 157 -19.12 -2.38 -56.27
C ALA A 157 -18.02 -3.44 -56.58
N ASN A 158 -18.46 -4.69 -56.77
CA ASN A 158 -17.55 -5.84 -56.96
C ASN A 158 -16.66 -5.74 -58.20
N ASP A 159 -16.98 -4.86 -59.15
CA ASP A 159 -16.17 -4.55 -60.34
C ASP A 159 -14.73 -4.11 -59.98
N ILE A 160 -14.49 -3.63 -58.75
CA ILE A 160 -13.14 -3.33 -58.27
C ILE A 160 -12.22 -4.57 -58.27
N GLU A 161 -12.78 -5.77 -58.10
CA GLU A 161 -12.03 -7.04 -58.01
C GLU A 161 -11.50 -7.52 -59.37
N SER A 162 -12.18 -7.15 -60.47
CA SER A 162 -11.85 -7.54 -61.85
C SER A 162 -10.91 -6.55 -62.57
N LEU A 163 -10.46 -5.49 -61.89
CA LEU A 163 -9.51 -4.54 -62.46
C LEU A 163 -8.14 -5.19 -62.70
N THR A 164 -7.65 -5.11 -63.93
CA THR A 164 -6.34 -5.69 -64.34
C THR A 164 -5.23 -4.66 -64.53
N LYS A 165 -5.58 -3.41 -64.89
CA LYS A 165 -4.61 -2.34 -65.21
C LYS A 165 -4.50 -1.31 -64.09
N THR A 166 -3.26 -0.91 -63.77
CA THR A 166 -2.96 0.15 -62.77
C THR A 166 -3.56 1.50 -63.14
N LYS A 167 -3.65 1.83 -64.42
CA LYS A 167 -4.31 3.05 -64.92
C LYS A 167 -5.77 3.11 -64.47
N ASN A 168 -6.49 1.99 -64.63
CA ASN A 168 -7.91 1.89 -64.27
C ASN A 168 -8.11 1.94 -62.74
N ALA A 169 -7.19 1.35 -61.98
CA ALA A 169 -7.18 1.48 -60.52
C ALA A 169 -6.99 2.94 -60.05
N VAL A 170 -6.14 3.72 -60.74
CA VAL A 170 -5.95 5.14 -60.45
C VAL A 170 -7.17 5.98 -60.84
N THR A 171 -7.84 5.68 -61.96
CA THR A 171 -9.07 6.39 -62.35
C THR A 171 -10.18 6.15 -61.33
N LEU A 172 -10.34 4.93 -60.84
CA LEU A 172 -11.29 4.62 -59.75
C LEU A 172 -10.97 5.39 -58.47
N LEU A 173 -9.71 5.41 -58.01
CA LEU A 173 -9.35 6.15 -56.80
C LEU A 173 -9.56 7.66 -56.92
N LYS A 174 -9.45 8.21 -58.14
CA LYS A 174 -9.78 9.62 -58.40
C LYS A 174 -11.29 9.84 -58.37
N ALA A 175 -12.06 8.95 -58.98
CA ALA A 175 -13.52 9.01 -59.01
C ALA A 175 -14.13 8.97 -57.61
N VAL A 176 -13.56 8.17 -56.70
CA VAL A 176 -14.02 8.05 -55.30
C VAL A 176 -13.29 9.03 -54.36
N ASN A 177 -12.59 10.04 -54.88
CA ASN A 177 -11.83 11.05 -54.12
C ASN A 177 -10.73 10.52 -53.16
N ALA A 178 -10.40 9.22 -53.21
CA ALA A 178 -9.36 8.59 -52.39
C ALA A 178 -7.92 8.91 -52.86
N TYR A 179 -7.76 9.43 -54.08
CA TYR A 179 -6.44 9.65 -54.69
C TYR A 179 -5.59 10.70 -53.96
N ARG A 180 -6.19 11.66 -53.24
CA ARG A 180 -5.43 12.67 -52.48
C ARG A 180 -4.58 12.03 -51.38
N ASP A 181 -5.06 10.96 -50.76
CA ASP A 181 -4.27 10.20 -49.78
C ASP A 181 -3.08 9.49 -50.43
N VAL A 182 -3.24 8.98 -51.66
CA VAL A 182 -2.15 8.38 -52.44
C VAL A 182 -1.10 9.43 -52.84
N VAL A 183 -1.52 10.62 -53.28
CA VAL A 183 -0.60 11.73 -53.59
C VAL A 183 0.21 12.11 -52.36
N LYS A 184 -0.43 12.21 -51.19
CA LYS A 184 0.27 12.44 -49.91
C LYS A 184 1.31 11.37 -49.62
N VAL A 185 1.05 10.10 -49.92
CA VAL A 185 2.02 9.02 -49.75
C VAL A 185 3.18 9.17 -50.72
N SER A 186 2.90 9.42 -52.01
CA SER A 186 3.91 9.63 -53.05
C SER A 186 4.90 10.72 -52.64
N ASN A 187 4.39 11.88 -52.21
CA ASN A 187 5.19 13.03 -51.76
C ASN A 187 5.97 12.77 -50.46
N SER A 188 5.61 11.74 -49.70
CA SER A 188 6.27 11.39 -48.44
C SER A 188 7.48 10.48 -48.59
N ARG A 189 7.72 9.93 -49.78
CA ARG A 189 8.82 9.00 -50.03
C ARG A 189 10.16 9.73 -49.91
N LYS A 190 10.92 9.44 -48.85
CA LYS A 190 12.23 10.04 -48.59
C LYS A 190 13.28 8.98 -48.27
N LEU A 191 14.55 9.33 -48.44
CA LEU A 191 15.69 8.52 -48.04
C LEU A 191 15.71 8.38 -46.50
N ARG A 192 15.88 7.15 -46.00
CA ARG A 192 15.88 6.86 -44.55
C ARG A 192 17.18 7.37 -43.92
N ALA A 193 17.07 8.08 -42.80
CA ALA A 193 18.23 8.49 -42.02
C ALA A 193 18.97 7.30 -41.36
N GLY A 194 20.27 7.45 -41.15
CA GLY A 194 21.12 6.47 -40.45
C GLY A 194 21.47 5.20 -41.25
N LYS A 195 21.89 4.15 -40.53
CA LYS A 195 22.44 2.89 -41.09
C LYS A 195 21.42 2.00 -41.80
N GLY A 196 20.13 2.34 -41.78
CA GLY A 196 19.08 1.58 -42.46
C GLY A 196 19.30 1.51 -43.98
N LYS A 197 19.93 2.53 -44.57
CA LYS A 197 20.25 2.60 -46.00
C LYS A 197 21.06 1.40 -46.48
N MET A 198 22.06 1.00 -45.70
CA MET A 198 22.94 -0.15 -45.99
C MET A 198 22.28 -1.51 -45.73
N ARG A 199 21.07 -1.55 -45.17
CA ARG A 199 20.37 -2.78 -44.77
C ARG A 199 19.06 -2.95 -45.54
N ASN A 200 19.08 -2.70 -46.85
CA ASN A 200 17.94 -2.81 -47.78
C ASN A 200 16.67 -2.03 -47.35
N ARG A 201 16.88 -0.97 -46.56
CA ARG A 201 15.83 -0.10 -46.02
C ARG A 201 16.14 1.34 -46.41
N ARG A 202 16.45 1.58 -47.68
CA ARG A 202 16.89 2.89 -48.20
C ARG A 202 15.79 3.95 -48.16
N HIS A 203 14.54 3.59 -48.43
CA HIS A 203 13.42 4.54 -48.48
C HIS A 203 12.43 4.32 -47.32
N ARG A 204 11.76 5.39 -46.90
CA ARG A 204 10.59 5.39 -46.01
C ARG A 204 9.49 6.22 -46.67
N GLN A 205 8.25 5.74 -46.57
CA GLN A 205 7.06 6.44 -47.05
C GLN A 205 5.91 6.21 -46.05
N ARG A 206 4.86 7.02 -46.13
CA ARG A 206 3.61 6.86 -45.37
C ARG A 206 2.82 5.65 -45.88
N ARG A 207 1.80 5.23 -45.12
CA ARG A 207 0.84 4.19 -45.54
C ARG A 207 -0.41 4.88 -46.07
N GLY A 208 -0.90 4.45 -47.22
CA GLY A 208 -2.12 4.93 -47.86
C GLY A 208 -3.31 4.02 -47.55
N PRO A 209 -4.35 4.04 -48.41
CA PRO A 209 -5.54 3.24 -48.21
C PRO A 209 -5.23 1.74 -48.22
N LEU A 210 -6.02 0.99 -47.47
CA LEU A 210 -6.07 -0.47 -47.52
C LEU A 210 -7.25 -0.89 -48.39
N ILE A 211 -7.02 -1.71 -49.40
CA ILE A 211 -8.10 -2.28 -50.22
C ILE A 211 -8.38 -3.68 -49.73
N VAL A 212 -9.63 -3.93 -49.34
CA VAL A 212 -10.09 -5.23 -48.88
C VAL A 212 -11.05 -5.82 -49.91
N PHE A 213 -10.70 -7.01 -50.38
CA PHE A 213 -11.42 -7.73 -51.44
C PHE A 213 -11.76 -9.16 -50.97
N ASN A 214 -12.72 -9.79 -51.63
CA ASN A 214 -13.12 -11.17 -51.37
C ASN A 214 -12.35 -12.14 -52.28
N GLU A 215 -12.38 -11.92 -53.59
CA GLU A 215 -11.70 -12.77 -54.58
C GLU A 215 -10.71 -11.95 -55.43
N ASP A 216 -9.64 -12.60 -55.90
CA ASP A 216 -8.62 -11.96 -56.74
C ASP A 216 -8.85 -12.32 -58.21
N HIS A 217 -9.52 -11.43 -58.94
CA HIS A 217 -9.67 -11.51 -60.40
C HIS A 217 -8.72 -10.55 -61.15
N GLY A 218 -7.68 -10.05 -60.47
CA GLY A 218 -6.73 -9.09 -61.05
C GLY A 218 -6.40 -7.91 -60.14
N VAL A 219 -7.25 -7.64 -59.13
CA VAL A 219 -7.14 -6.51 -58.19
C VAL A 219 -5.75 -6.39 -57.56
N VAL A 220 -5.13 -7.50 -57.17
CA VAL A 220 -3.79 -7.47 -56.56
C VAL A 220 -2.76 -6.91 -57.54
N LYS A 221 -2.80 -7.33 -58.81
CA LYS A 221 -1.89 -6.85 -59.85
C LYS A 221 -2.16 -5.39 -60.22
N ALA A 222 -3.42 -4.98 -60.27
CA ALA A 222 -3.79 -3.60 -60.60
C ALA A 222 -3.36 -2.59 -59.54
N PHE A 223 -3.44 -2.93 -58.24
CA PHE A 223 -3.17 -1.95 -57.17
C PHE A 223 -1.77 -2.06 -56.54
N ARG A 224 -1.04 -3.19 -56.65
CA ARG A 224 0.25 -3.39 -55.94
C ARG A 224 1.33 -2.34 -56.21
N ASN A 225 1.31 -1.71 -57.38
CA ASN A 225 2.33 -0.76 -57.80
C ASN A 225 2.04 0.69 -57.37
N ILE A 226 0.84 0.96 -56.84
CA ILE A 226 0.44 2.29 -56.40
C ILE A 226 1.10 2.58 -55.03
N PRO A 227 1.77 3.74 -54.85
CA PRO A 227 2.60 3.97 -53.66
C PRO A 227 1.80 3.95 -52.36
N GLY A 228 2.12 2.97 -51.52
CA GLY A 228 1.59 2.78 -50.16
C GLY A 228 0.13 2.34 -50.06
N VAL A 229 -0.51 2.02 -51.20
CA VAL A 229 -1.71 1.19 -51.22
C VAL A 229 -1.30 -0.23 -50.84
N GLU A 230 -2.06 -0.86 -49.96
CA GLU A 230 -1.87 -2.27 -49.60
C GLU A 230 -3.19 -3.01 -49.80
N LEU A 231 -3.09 -4.31 -50.08
CA LEU A 231 -4.25 -5.16 -50.39
C LEU A 231 -4.30 -6.32 -49.42
N VAL A 232 -5.52 -6.69 -49.01
CA VAL A 232 -5.77 -7.82 -48.10
C VAL A 232 -7.06 -8.52 -48.48
N ASN A 233 -7.05 -9.85 -48.46
CA ASN A 233 -8.29 -10.62 -48.56
C ASN A 233 -9.05 -10.57 -47.23
N VAL A 234 -10.38 -10.37 -47.27
CA VAL A 234 -11.25 -10.30 -46.09
C VAL A 234 -11.10 -11.49 -45.14
N ARG A 235 -10.86 -12.70 -45.66
CA ARG A 235 -10.69 -13.91 -44.84
C ARG A 235 -9.39 -13.89 -44.01
N HIS A 236 -8.38 -13.16 -44.47
CA HIS A 236 -7.03 -13.11 -43.88
C HIS A 236 -6.66 -11.71 -43.37
N LEU A 237 -7.62 -11.02 -42.74
CA LEU A 237 -7.39 -9.70 -42.15
C LEU A 237 -6.26 -9.70 -41.12
N ASN A 238 -5.26 -8.86 -41.37
CA ASN A 238 -4.04 -8.78 -40.55
C ASN A 238 -4.01 -7.48 -39.74
N LEU A 239 -3.81 -7.61 -38.42
CA LEU A 239 -3.68 -6.47 -37.52
C LEU A 239 -2.54 -5.51 -37.92
N LEU A 240 -1.41 -6.02 -38.42
CA LEU A 240 -0.27 -5.17 -38.80
C LEU A 240 -0.60 -4.26 -39.99
N LEU A 241 -1.59 -4.66 -40.80
CA LEU A 241 -2.08 -3.87 -41.93
C LEU A 241 -3.23 -2.97 -41.49
N LEU A 242 -4.16 -3.45 -40.66
CA LEU A 242 -5.27 -2.63 -40.16
C LEU A 242 -4.81 -1.50 -39.22
N ALA A 243 -3.85 -1.76 -38.34
CA ALA A 243 -3.31 -0.81 -37.37
C ALA A 243 -1.78 -0.68 -37.48
N PRO A 244 -1.24 -0.10 -38.57
CA PRO A 244 0.21 0.00 -38.76
C PRO A 244 0.85 0.85 -37.67
N GLY A 245 1.79 0.26 -36.93
CA GLY A 245 2.45 0.93 -35.80
C GLY A 245 1.65 0.86 -34.49
N GLY A 246 0.57 0.08 -34.44
CA GLY A 246 -0.33 0.00 -33.27
C GLY A 246 -1.35 1.14 -33.21
N HIS A 247 -1.36 2.04 -34.20
CA HIS A 247 -2.32 3.13 -34.31
C HIS A 247 -3.56 2.71 -35.10
N LEU A 248 -4.72 2.96 -34.50
CA LEU A 248 -6.05 2.71 -35.06
C LEU A 248 -6.45 3.74 -36.14
N GLY A 249 -7.54 3.46 -36.86
CA GLY A 249 -8.11 4.40 -37.84
C GLY A 249 -7.39 4.44 -39.18
N ARG A 250 -7.06 3.28 -39.76
CA ARG A 250 -6.57 3.26 -41.16
C ARG A 250 -7.75 3.48 -42.11
N PHE A 251 -7.53 4.23 -43.19
CA PHE A 251 -8.53 4.36 -44.26
C PHE A 251 -8.60 3.05 -45.06
N ILE A 252 -9.80 2.46 -45.13
CA ILE A 252 -10.05 1.17 -45.80
C ILE A 252 -11.13 1.36 -46.86
N ILE A 253 -10.88 0.80 -48.04
CA ILE A 253 -11.81 0.70 -49.17
C ILE A 253 -12.21 -0.76 -49.30
N TRP A 254 -13.50 -1.04 -49.26
CA TRP A 254 -14.05 -2.40 -49.32
C TRP A 254 -14.66 -2.67 -50.68
N SER A 255 -14.50 -3.88 -51.22
CA SER A 255 -15.45 -4.40 -52.20
C SER A 255 -16.75 -4.79 -51.50
N HIS A 256 -17.87 -4.71 -52.21
CA HIS A 256 -19.17 -5.06 -51.66
C HIS A 256 -19.23 -6.51 -51.14
N GLY A 257 -18.68 -7.47 -51.89
CA GLY A 257 -18.59 -8.87 -51.52
C GLY A 257 -17.74 -9.09 -50.27
N ALA A 258 -16.61 -8.38 -50.13
CA ALA A 258 -15.82 -8.42 -48.90
C ALA A 258 -16.57 -7.86 -47.70
N PHE A 259 -17.34 -6.78 -47.91
CA PHE A 259 -18.11 -6.12 -46.87
C PHE A 259 -19.26 -6.99 -46.35
N ALA A 260 -19.98 -7.66 -47.24
CA ALA A 260 -21.04 -8.61 -46.90
C ALA A 260 -20.51 -9.81 -46.09
N LEU A 261 -19.34 -10.34 -46.46
CA LEU A 261 -18.71 -11.49 -45.81
C LEU A 261 -18.29 -11.21 -44.35
N LEU A 262 -18.15 -9.94 -43.92
CA LEU A 262 -17.75 -9.60 -42.55
C LEU A 262 -18.73 -10.12 -41.48
N ASP A 263 -20.04 -10.10 -41.75
CA ASP A 263 -21.06 -10.57 -40.80
C ASP A 263 -20.98 -12.09 -40.61
N GLU A 264 -20.65 -12.85 -41.66
CA GLU A 264 -20.37 -14.29 -41.55
C GLU A 264 -19.04 -14.56 -40.84
N LEU A 265 -18.01 -13.75 -41.14
CA LEU A 265 -16.65 -13.94 -40.62
C LEU A 265 -16.50 -13.62 -39.12
N TYR A 266 -17.25 -12.65 -38.61
CA TYR A 266 -17.19 -12.23 -37.20
C TYR A 266 -18.46 -12.54 -36.42
N GLY A 267 -19.56 -12.86 -37.09
CA GLY A 267 -20.87 -13.01 -36.47
C GLY A 267 -21.49 -11.68 -36.09
N THR A 268 -22.66 -11.75 -35.48
CA THR A 268 -23.32 -10.62 -34.80
C THR A 268 -23.33 -10.87 -33.30
N TYR A 269 -23.86 -9.94 -32.51
CA TYR A 269 -24.04 -10.18 -31.08
C TYR A 269 -25.10 -11.26 -30.77
N GLN A 270 -25.99 -11.55 -31.73
CA GLN A 270 -27.03 -12.57 -31.60
C GLN A 270 -26.60 -13.91 -32.22
N LYS A 271 -25.90 -13.88 -33.37
CA LYS A 271 -25.47 -15.06 -34.11
C LYS A 271 -23.95 -15.22 -34.02
N PRO A 272 -23.41 -16.39 -33.61
CA PRO A 272 -21.97 -16.62 -33.59
C PRO A 272 -21.37 -16.56 -35.01
N ALA A 273 -20.04 -16.43 -35.10
CA ALA A 273 -19.35 -16.44 -36.39
C ALA A 273 -19.43 -17.83 -37.05
N SER A 274 -19.66 -17.87 -38.37
CA SER A 274 -19.70 -19.14 -39.13
C SER A 274 -18.29 -19.60 -39.51
N LEU A 275 -17.45 -18.67 -39.99
CA LEU A 275 -16.10 -18.99 -40.49
C LEU A 275 -15.04 -19.08 -39.39
N LYS A 276 -15.32 -18.55 -38.19
CA LYS A 276 -14.40 -18.62 -37.05
C LYS A 276 -14.97 -19.51 -35.96
N LYS A 277 -14.36 -20.69 -35.81
CA LYS A 277 -14.67 -21.63 -34.73
C LYS A 277 -14.64 -20.93 -33.36
N ASP A 278 -15.72 -21.16 -32.61
CA ASP A 278 -15.95 -20.72 -31.23
C ASP A 278 -15.69 -19.24 -30.98
N TYR A 279 -16.05 -18.39 -31.96
CA TYR A 279 -15.84 -16.95 -31.87
C TYR A 279 -17.15 -16.17 -31.76
N ARG A 280 -17.15 -15.20 -30.84
CA ARG A 280 -18.17 -14.16 -30.70
C ARG A 280 -17.51 -12.80 -30.62
N LEU A 281 -18.22 -11.77 -31.06
CA LEU A 281 -17.76 -10.39 -30.91
C LEU A 281 -17.63 -10.03 -29.42
N PRO A 282 -16.61 -9.22 -29.06
CA PRO A 282 -16.46 -8.78 -27.68
C PRO A 282 -17.61 -7.86 -27.28
N SER A 283 -18.16 -8.09 -26.09
CA SER A 283 -19.18 -7.24 -25.49
C SER A 283 -18.60 -5.93 -24.98
N HIS A 284 -19.45 -4.91 -24.93
CA HIS A 284 -19.10 -3.62 -24.35
C HIS A 284 -19.12 -3.70 -22.82
N ILE A 285 -18.13 -3.06 -22.17
CA ILE A 285 -18.17 -2.81 -20.72
C ILE A 285 -19.17 -1.68 -20.42
N ILE A 286 -19.17 -0.65 -21.27
CA ILE A 286 -20.06 0.51 -21.18
C ILE A 286 -21.00 0.48 -22.39
N SER A 287 -22.31 0.44 -22.17
CA SER A 287 -23.31 0.40 -23.24
C SER A 287 -23.39 1.71 -24.03
N ASN A 288 -23.30 2.86 -23.36
CA ASN A 288 -23.24 4.18 -23.98
C ASN A 288 -22.03 4.95 -23.47
N SER A 289 -21.06 5.23 -24.35
CA SER A 289 -19.82 5.93 -24.02
C SER A 289 -19.96 7.46 -23.96
N ASP A 290 -21.12 8.02 -24.30
CA ASP A 290 -21.37 9.46 -24.20
C ASP A 290 -21.63 9.86 -22.74
N VAL A 291 -20.52 10.02 -22.01
CA VAL A 291 -20.53 10.43 -20.61
C VAL A 291 -21.17 11.81 -20.43
N THR A 292 -21.03 12.71 -21.41
CA THR A 292 -21.59 14.06 -21.32
C THR A 292 -23.12 14.02 -21.34
N ARG A 293 -23.70 13.21 -22.22
CA ARG A 293 -25.15 12.99 -22.25
C ARG A 293 -25.66 12.30 -20.98
N ILE A 294 -24.91 11.33 -20.45
CA ILE A 294 -25.28 10.65 -19.20
C ILE A 294 -25.28 11.66 -18.05
N ILE A 295 -24.20 12.43 -17.87
CA ILE A 295 -24.10 13.45 -16.82
C ILE A 295 -25.24 14.47 -16.94
N ASN A 296 -25.55 14.92 -18.15
CA ASN A 296 -26.59 15.92 -18.40
C ASN A 296 -28.01 15.36 -18.43
N SER A 297 -28.19 14.06 -18.19
CA SER A 297 -29.52 13.44 -18.14
C SER A 297 -30.34 14.00 -16.97
N SER A 298 -31.64 14.19 -17.19
CA SER A 298 -32.53 14.75 -16.17
C SER A 298 -32.55 13.91 -14.90
N GLN A 299 -32.43 12.58 -15.03
CA GLN A 299 -32.38 11.64 -13.91
C GLN A 299 -31.16 11.87 -13.00
N ILE A 300 -29.99 12.16 -13.59
CA ILE A 300 -28.78 12.46 -12.80
C ILE A 300 -28.86 13.88 -12.26
N GLN A 301 -29.22 14.85 -13.09
CA GLN A 301 -29.28 16.26 -12.70
C GLN A 301 -30.30 16.53 -11.58
N SER A 302 -31.39 15.77 -11.49
CA SER A 302 -32.38 15.90 -10.40
C SER A 302 -31.88 15.42 -9.03
N VAL A 303 -30.87 14.54 -9.01
CA VAL A 303 -30.31 13.96 -7.78
C VAL A 303 -29.05 14.69 -7.33
N LEU A 304 -28.33 15.31 -8.26
CA LEU A 304 -27.11 16.05 -7.95
C LEU A 304 -27.41 17.23 -7.02
N ARG A 305 -26.58 17.38 -5.98
CA ARG A 305 -26.61 18.56 -5.12
C ARG A 305 -26.14 19.77 -5.91
N ALA A 306 -26.64 20.95 -5.54
CA ALA A 306 -26.13 22.20 -6.08
C ALA A 306 -24.59 22.27 -5.90
N ALA A 307 -23.89 22.71 -6.95
CA ALA A 307 -22.45 22.89 -6.87
C ALA A 307 -22.11 23.89 -5.76
N GLY A 308 -21.22 23.50 -4.85
CA GLY A 308 -20.74 24.38 -3.78
C GLY A 308 -20.00 25.61 -4.33
N GLU A 309 -19.75 26.60 -3.47
CA GLU A 309 -18.96 27.77 -3.85
C GLU A 309 -17.57 27.35 -4.34
N LYS A 310 -17.14 27.93 -5.46
CA LYS A 310 -15.81 27.65 -6.03
C LYS A 310 -14.74 28.15 -5.05
N HIS A 311 -14.11 27.25 -4.30
CA HIS A 311 -12.96 27.56 -3.47
C HIS A 311 -11.73 27.86 -4.34
N GLN A 312 -11.61 29.10 -4.82
CA GLN A 312 -10.38 29.55 -5.46
C GLN A 312 -9.34 29.85 -4.37
N LYS A 313 -8.50 28.87 -4.02
CA LYS A 313 -7.31 29.12 -3.21
C LYS A 313 -6.43 30.11 -3.98
N ARG A 314 -6.34 31.36 -3.52
CA ARG A 314 -5.41 32.34 -4.08
C ARG A 314 -3.99 31.91 -3.65
N PRO A 315 -3.13 31.43 -4.57
CA PRO A 315 -1.83 30.86 -4.19
C PRO A 315 -0.89 31.89 -3.57
N TYR A 316 -1.12 33.18 -3.85
CA TYR A 316 -0.27 34.30 -3.42
C TYR A 316 -1.04 35.37 -2.61
N THR A 317 -2.02 34.99 -1.79
CA THR A 317 -2.52 35.95 -0.79
C THR A 317 -1.48 36.16 0.30
N GLN A 318 -0.72 37.26 0.19
CA GLN A 318 0.22 37.67 1.23
C GLN A 318 -0.54 37.83 2.56
N LYS A 319 -0.12 37.06 3.58
CA LYS A 319 -0.66 37.19 4.95
C LYS A 319 -0.27 38.58 5.47
N LYS A 320 -1.24 39.48 5.58
CA LYS A 320 -1.04 40.82 6.13
C LYS A 320 -0.82 40.71 7.64
N ASN A 321 0.25 41.31 8.15
CA ASN A 321 0.55 41.33 9.58
C ASN A 321 -0.48 42.20 10.33
N PRO A 322 -1.25 41.66 11.32
CA PRO A 322 -2.27 42.42 12.03
C PRO A 322 -1.70 43.53 12.91
N LEU A 323 -0.51 43.35 13.50
CA LEU A 323 0.08 44.38 14.37
C LEU A 323 0.49 45.64 13.60
N ARG A 324 0.77 45.48 12.30
CA ARG A 324 1.05 46.59 11.38
C ARG A 324 -0.20 47.06 10.63
N ASN A 325 -1.13 46.16 10.31
CA ASN A 325 -2.34 46.48 9.56
C ASN A 325 -3.58 46.46 10.47
N ASN A 326 -4.03 47.65 10.87
CA ASN A 326 -5.16 47.81 11.79
C ASN A 326 -6.47 47.19 11.26
N GLY A 327 -6.70 47.20 9.94
CA GLY A 327 -7.90 46.59 9.37
C GLY A 327 -7.93 45.07 9.55
N VAL A 328 -6.76 44.42 9.48
CA VAL A 328 -6.61 42.99 9.73
C VAL A 328 -6.69 42.70 11.23
N LEU A 329 -6.09 43.56 12.07
CA LEU A 329 -6.22 43.43 13.52
C LEU A 329 -7.67 43.51 13.98
N ILE A 330 -8.45 44.46 13.46
CA ILE A 330 -9.86 44.62 13.82
C ILE A 330 -10.69 43.44 13.30
N ARG A 331 -10.36 42.91 12.10
CA ARG A 331 -11.03 41.73 11.55
C ARG A 331 -10.80 40.47 12.40
N LEU A 332 -9.59 40.31 12.93
CA LEU A 332 -9.23 39.16 13.78
C LEU A 332 -9.67 39.36 15.24
N ASN A 333 -9.52 40.58 15.74
CA ASN A 333 -9.82 40.98 17.11
C ASN A 333 -10.54 42.35 17.11
N PRO A 334 -11.87 42.37 17.06
CA PRO A 334 -12.65 43.61 17.09
C PRO A 334 -12.47 44.38 18.41
N TYR A 335 -12.16 43.69 19.51
CA TYR A 335 -11.94 44.29 20.82
C TYR A 335 -10.66 45.15 20.89
N ALA A 336 -9.69 44.91 20.00
CA ALA A 336 -8.49 45.75 19.90
C ALA A 336 -8.83 47.23 19.60
N LYS A 337 -9.94 47.50 18.90
CA LYS A 337 -10.43 48.87 18.66
C LYS A 337 -10.86 49.56 19.95
N VAL A 338 -11.50 48.82 20.85
CA VAL A 338 -11.99 49.33 22.15
C VAL A 338 -10.81 49.63 23.07
N LEU A 339 -9.88 48.68 23.20
CA LEU A 339 -8.66 48.84 24.01
C LEU A 339 -7.84 50.04 23.55
N ARG A 340 -7.59 50.17 22.25
CA ARG A 340 -6.80 51.28 21.71
C ARG A 340 -7.47 52.63 21.95
N ARG A 341 -8.81 52.70 21.86
CA ARG A 341 -9.56 53.91 22.21
C ARG A 341 -9.45 54.24 23.70
N ALA A 342 -9.57 53.24 24.58
CA ALA A 342 -9.40 53.43 26.01
C ALA A 342 -7.99 53.91 26.37
N GLU A 343 -6.95 53.36 25.72
CA GLU A 343 -5.56 53.80 25.88
C GLU A 343 -5.34 55.24 25.42
N ILE A 344 -5.90 55.64 24.28
CA ILE A 344 -5.81 57.02 23.79
C ILE A 344 -6.45 57.98 24.80
N LEU A 345 -7.65 57.67 25.28
CA LEU A 345 -8.33 58.49 26.29
C LEU A 345 -7.55 58.56 27.62
N ALA A 346 -6.95 57.44 28.04
CA ALA A 346 -6.10 57.39 29.22
C ALA A 346 -4.81 58.21 29.04
N ALA A 347 -4.20 58.16 27.85
CA ALA A 347 -3.02 58.94 27.50
C ALA A 347 -3.32 60.45 27.47
N GLU A 348 -4.44 60.86 26.87
CA GLU A 348 -4.92 62.25 26.89
C GLU A 348 -5.15 62.76 28.32
N LYS A 349 -5.77 61.94 29.19
CA LYS A 349 -5.92 62.27 30.61
C LYS A 349 -4.57 62.42 31.32
N ARG A 350 -3.61 61.53 31.06
CA ARG A 350 -2.25 61.62 31.64
C ARG A 350 -1.49 62.84 31.14
N ALA A 351 -1.60 63.19 29.86
CA ALA A 351 -0.98 64.38 29.29
C ALA A 351 -1.52 65.67 29.93
N LYS A 352 -2.84 65.76 30.10
CA LYS A 352 -3.48 66.87 30.83
C LYS A 352 -3.00 66.97 32.29
N ASN A 353 -2.86 65.84 32.99
CA ASN A 353 -2.39 65.79 34.38
C ASN A 353 -0.88 66.01 34.56
N LYS A 354 -0.05 65.86 33.52
CA LYS A 354 1.40 66.14 33.59
C LYS A 354 1.70 67.64 33.67
N VAL A 355 0.82 68.50 33.17
CA VAL A 355 0.97 69.96 33.26
C VAL A 355 0.77 70.48 34.70
N THR A 356 0.07 69.73 35.57
CA THR A 356 -0.33 70.19 36.91
C THR A 356 0.56 69.72 38.06
N LYS A 357 1.57 68.85 37.85
CA LYS A 357 2.50 68.39 38.90
C LYS A 357 3.91 68.99 38.78
N LYS A 358 4.08 70.25 39.19
CA LYS A 358 5.31 70.73 39.85
C LYS A 358 5.08 70.69 41.37
N ARG A 359 5.46 69.60 42.06
CA ARG A 359 5.39 69.50 43.53
C ARG A 359 6.78 69.33 44.12
N LYS A 360 7.14 70.24 45.04
CA LYS A 360 8.41 70.32 45.78
C LYS A 360 8.68 69.01 46.55
N PHE A 361 9.85 68.40 46.33
CA PHE A 361 10.36 67.28 47.12
C PHE A 361 11.03 67.85 48.39
N LYS A 362 10.60 67.45 49.60
CA LYS A 362 11.36 67.66 50.85
C LYS A 362 12.19 66.40 51.10
N LEU A 363 13.51 66.52 51.15
CA LEU A 363 14.41 65.45 51.59
C LEU A 363 14.32 65.30 53.13
N THR A 364 14.05 64.09 53.61
CA THR A 364 14.17 63.73 55.03
C THR A 364 15.41 62.86 55.22
N THR A 365 16.54 63.49 55.54
CA THR A 365 17.78 62.82 55.96
C THR A 365 17.85 62.76 57.48
N LYS A 366 17.60 61.58 58.06
CA LYS A 366 18.19 61.09 59.33
C LYS A 366 17.72 59.65 59.58
N ALA A 367 18.67 58.71 59.59
CA ALA A 367 18.44 57.31 59.98
C ALA A 367 18.15 57.21 61.49
N SER A 368 17.42 56.17 61.92
CA SER A 368 16.92 56.01 63.28
C SER A 368 18.05 55.74 64.30
N LYS A 369 17.96 56.37 65.49
CA LYS A 369 18.96 56.24 66.58
C LYS A 369 19.30 54.79 66.95
N LYS A 370 18.32 53.89 66.85
CA LYS A 370 18.44 52.45 67.11
C LYS A 370 19.47 51.76 66.20
N PHE A 371 19.63 52.22 64.97
CA PHE A 371 20.62 51.68 64.02
C PHE A 371 22.05 52.12 64.36
N LEU A 372 22.21 53.34 64.91
CA LEU A 372 23.51 53.86 65.36
C LEU A 372 24.01 53.21 66.66
N GLU A 373 23.09 52.81 67.56
CA GLU A 373 23.44 52.09 68.80
C GLU A 373 23.90 50.65 68.52
N ILE A 374 23.27 49.96 67.56
CA ILE A 374 23.64 48.59 67.14
C ILE A 374 25.00 48.55 66.43
N LEU A 375 25.39 49.65 65.77
CA LEU A 375 26.71 49.77 65.13
C LEU A 375 27.85 50.03 66.12
N LYS A 376 27.55 50.53 67.33
CA LYS A 376 28.55 50.91 68.35
C LYS A 376 28.78 49.86 69.44
N SER A 377 27.99 48.78 69.50
CA SER A 377 28.18 47.70 70.49
C SER A 377 29.27 46.70 70.07
N ASP A 378 30.07 46.24 71.03
CA ASP A 378 31.19 45.30 70.81
C ASP A 378 30.78 44.00 70.10
N PRO A 379 31.62 43.47 69.18
CA PRO A 379 31.27 42.34 68.32
C PRO A 379 31.13 41.00 69.04
N THR A 380 31.57 40.88 70.31
CA THR A 380 31.54 39.62 71.08
C THR A 380 30.22 39.36 71.82
N THR A 381 29.31 40.33 71.90
CA THR A 381 27.99 40.18 72.57
C THR A 381 26.80 40.09 71.61
N ARG A 382 27.04 39.97 70.29
CA ARG A 382 25.95 39.83 69.31
C ARG A 382 25.30 38.44 69.42
N PRO A 383 23.99 38.32 69.68
CA PRO A 383 23.33 37.01 69.68
C PRO A 383 23.41 36.40 68.28
N ARG A 384 23.96 35.16 68.19
CA ARG A 384 23.94 34.35 66.96
C ARG A 384 22.49 34.13 66.54
N ARG A 385 22.10 34.73 65.43
CA ARG A 385 20.74 34.62 64.90
C ARG A 385 20.57 33.24 64.27
N THR A 386 19.86 32.36 64.96
CA THR A 386 19.37 31.08 64.45
C THR A 386 18.37 31.35 63.31
N LEU A 387 18.63 30.76 62.14
CA LEU A 387 17.72 30.79 61.00
C LEU A 387 16.65 29.72 61.21
N LEU A 388 15.48 30.13 61.70
CA LEU A 388 14.29 29.28 61.67
C LEU A 388 13.62 29.37 60.29
N HIS A 389 13.61 28.23 59.63
CA HIS A 389 12.85 27.90 58.43
C HIS A 389 11.36 28.19 58.60
N HIS A 390 10.74 28.86 57.63
CA HIS A 390 9.39 28.51 57.18
C HIS A 390 9.22 28.80 55.68
N LYS A 391 8.61 27.81 55.02
CA LYS A 391 8.45 27.54 53.59
C LYS A 391 7.60 28.58 52.84
N LEU A 392 7.92 28.82 51.56
CA LEU A 392 7.00 28.77 50.40
C LEU A 392 7.82 28.64 49.09
N PRO A 393 7.40 27.82 48.11
CA PRO A 393 8.22 27.45 46.94
C PRO A 393 8.10 28.44 45.78
N GLN A 394 9.24 28.91 45.26
CA GLN A 394 9.33 29.59 43.95
C GLN A 394 10.20 28.78 42.99
N LYS A 395 9.63 28.34 41.87
CA LYS A 395 10.40 27.92 40.69
C LYS A 395 10.78 29.18 39.89
N PRO A 396 12.05 29.36 39.45
CA PRO A 396 12.44 30.51 38.65
C PRO A 396 12.24 30.24 37.14
N PHE A 397 11.30 30.94 36.51
CA PHE A 397 11.16 31.02 35.04
C PHE A 397 11.79 32.31 34.47
N LEU A 398 12.71 32.95 35.21
CA LEU A 398 13.25 34.27 34.85
C LEU A 398 14.78 34.31 34.83
N SER A 399 15.41 33.32 34.20
CA SER A 399 16.85 33.32 33.91
C SER A 399 17.21 32.96 32.46
N TYR A 400 16.25 32.93 31.53
CA TYR A 400 16.50 32.55 30.12
C TYR A 400 16.25 33.69 29.09
N LEU A 401 15.97 34.93 29.53
CA LEU A 401 15.48 35.99 28.62
C LEU A 401 16.30 37.29 28.61
N ILE A 402 17.53 37.30 29.16
CA ILE A 402 18.42 38.48 29.14
C ILE A 402 19.80 38.16 28.55
N GLU A 403 19.87 37.24 27.57
CA GLU A 403 21.16 36.95 26.88
C GLU A 403 21.09 36.97 25.35
N ARG A 404 19.99 37.47 24.75
CA ARG A 404 19.84 37.49 23.28
C ARG A 404 19.54 38.82 22.62
N PHE A 405 19.73 39.92 23.35
CA PHE A 405 19.66 41.27 22.77
C PHE A 405 20.90 42.06 23.17
N ASN A 406 21.99 41.90 22.41
CA ASN A 406 22.91 42.98 22.01
C ASN A 406 24.13 42.38 21.30
N LYS A 407 24.11 42.37 19.95
CA LYS A 407 25.26 42.59 19.04
C LYS A 407 24.88 42.20 17.61
N SER A 408 24.56 43.20 16.78
CA SER A 408 25.27 43.39 15.51
C SER A 408 24.90 44.76 14.92
N SER A 409 25.83 45.70 15.08
CA SER A 409 25.99 46.84 14.19
C SER A 409 26.53 46.32 12.85
N ASN A 410 25.96 46.76 11.72
CA ASN A 410 26.71 47.56 10.76
C ASN A 410 25.83 48.13 9.62
N PRO A 411 26.28 49.24 9.01
CA PRO A 411 25.42 50.27 8.44
C PRO A 411 25.55 50.35 6.91
N PHE A 412 24.45 50.52 6.17
CA PHE A 412 24.55 51.03 4.80
C PHE A 412 23.23 51.69 4.38
N LEU A 413 23.37 52.90 3.82
CA LEU A 413 22.38 53.66 3.06
C LEU A 413 21.35 54.47 3.86
N ASN A 414 21.82 55.58 4.43
CA ASN A 414 21.11 56.85 4.30
C ASN A 414 21.88 57.70 3.29
N ASN A 415 21.27 57.99 2.14
CA ASN A 415 21.43 59.27 1.45
C ASN A 415 20.40 59.44 0.33
N ILE A 416 19.95 60.69 0.16
CA ILE A 416 19.16 61.28 -0.94
C ILE A 416 17.62 61.29 -0.77
N ASN A 417 17.18 62.19 0.11
CA ASN A 417 16.55 63.48 -0.19
C ASN A 417 15.72 63.72 -1.50
N ILE A 418 14.57 64.39 -1.29
CA ILE A 418 13.76 65.32 -2.12
C ILE A 418 12.94 64.80 -3.34
N LYS A 419 11.60 64.86 -3.25
CA LYS A 419 10.74 65.95 -3.78
C LYS A 419 9.26 65.54 -3.82
N THR A 420 8.45 66.37 -3.19
CA THR A 420 7.01 66.50 -3.34
C THR A 420 6.65 67.07 -4.72
N THR A 421 5.72 66.44 -5.43
CA THR A 421 4.90 67.11 -6.46
C THR A 421 3.47 66.59 -6.41
N LYS A 422 2.52 67.53 -6.47
CA LYS A 422 1.06 67.34 -6.53
C LYS A 422 0.61 67.09 -7.98
N SER A 423 -0.38 66.24 -8.19
CA SER A 423 -1.49 66.41 -9.18
C SER A 423 -2.52 65.29 -8.93
N THR A 424 -3.73 65.56 -8.41
CA THR A 424 -5.00 66.01 -9.06
C THR A 424 -5.54 65.08 -10.15
N PHE A 425 -6.61 64.33 -9.85
CA PHE A 425 -7.95 64.33 -10.49
C PHE A 425 -8.69 63.01 -10.11
N THR A 426 -9.76 63.05 -9.26
CA THR A 426 -11.21 62.97 -9.61
C THR A 426 -11.60 61.72 -10.41
N ARG A 427 -12.68 60.95 -10.22
CA ARG A 427 -14.07 61.12 -9.69
C ARG A 427 -14.73 59.71 -9.85
N PRO A 428 -16.04 59.48 -9.65
CA PRO A 428 -16.77 59.37 -8.39
C PRO A 428 -17.46 57.99 -8.21
N PHE A 429 -18.00 57.83 -7.01
CA PHE A 429 -18.94 56.81 -6.58
C PHE A 429 -20.33 57.07 -7.22
N VAL A 430 -21.03 56.04 -7.71
CA VAL A 430 -22.49 56.07 -7.89
C VAL A 430 -23.10 54.79 -7.33
N SER A 431 -24.07 55.01 -6.44
CA SER A 431 -24.94 54.05 -5.76
C SER A 431 -26.13 53.70 -6.64
N LEU A 432 -26.60 52.44 -6.59
CA LEU A 432 -27.98 52.10 -6.93
C LEU A 432 -28.54 51.07 -5.94
N LYS A 433 -29.62 51.48 -5.27
CA LYS A 433 -30.61 50.67 -4.56
C LYS A 433 -31.93 50.70 -5.36
N SER A 434 -32.81 49.75 -5.06
CA SER A 434 -34.18 49.52 -5.56
C SER A 434 -34.21 48.78 -6.90
N ILE A 435 -35.00 47.71 -7.08
CA ILE A 435 -36.46 47.63 -6.90
C ILE A 435 -36.88 46.23 -6.40
N PHE A 436 -37.85 46.21 -5.48
CA PHE A 436 -38.68 45.07 -5.08
C PHE A 436 -40.07 45.30 -5.68
N THR A 437 -40.72 44.28 -6.26
CA THR A 437 -42.10 43.83 -5.95
C THR A 437 -42.59 42.69 -6.88
N PRO A 438 -43.58 41.87 -6.44
CA PRO A 438 -43.84 40.51 -6.91
C PRO A 438 -45.13 40.37 -7.74
N LEU A 439 -45.33 39.22 -8.42
CA LEU A 439 -46.62 38.82 -9.01
C LEU A 439 -46.95 37.35 -8.73
N LYS A 440 -48.25 37.11 -8.50
CA LYS A 440 -48.94 35.94 -7.95
C LYS A 440 -49.21 34.81 -8.97
N HIS A 441 -49.39 33.62 -8.39
CA HIS A 441 -50.06 32.38 -8.84
C HIS A 441 -50.93 32.37 -10.10
N GLN A 442 -50.90 31.24 -10.81
CA GLN A 442 -52.13 30.54 -11.22
C GLN A 442 -51.92 29.01 -11.27
N ASP A 443 -52.79 28.30 -10.56
CA ASP A 443 -52.95 26.85 -10.60
C ASP A 443 -53.74 26.44 -11.85
N SER A 444 -53.33 25.38 -12.53
CA SER A 444 -54.25 24.60 -13.36
C SER A 444 -53.92 23.11 -13.28
N LYS A 445 -54.85 22.39 -12.67
CA LYS A 445 -54.93 20.94 -12.57
C LYS A 445 -55.01 20.32 -13.97
N PHE A 446 -54.09 19.39 -14.27
CA PHE A 446 -54.33 18.38 -15.30
C PHE A 446 -53.98 17.01 -14.71
N SER A 447 -55.03 16.24 -14.48
CA SER A 447 -55.02 14.82 -14.14
C SER A 447 -54.75 13.99 -15.40
N PHE A 448 -53.76 13.11 -15.35
CA PHE A 448 -53.71 11.92 -16.21
C PHE A 448 -53.63 10.68 -15.32
N SER A 449 -54.57 9.76 -15.58
CA SER A 449 -54.81 8.50 -14.90
C SER A 449 -53.60 7.55 -14.96
N PRO A 450 -53.45 6.64 -13.98
CA PRO A 450 -52.35 5.68 -13.99
C PRO A 450 -52.67 4.54 -14.95
N ILE A 451 -51.81 4.35 -15.97
CA ILE A 451 -51.74 3.07 -16.67
C ILE A 451 -50.81 2.18 -15.84
N THR A 452 -51.43 1.26 -15.12
CA THR A 452 -50.82 0.08 -14.51
C THR A 452 -50.13 -0.77 -15.58
N SER A 453 -48.81 -0.81 -15.55
CA SER A 453 -48.04 -1.95 -16.06
C SER A 453 -47.01 -2.33 -15.00
N ALA A 454 -47.37 -3.34 -14.20
CA ALA A 454 -46.48 -3.98 -13.26
C ALA A 454 -45.36 -4.69 -14.04
N SER A 455 -44.14 -4.14 -13.99
CA SER A 455 -42.93 -4.92 -14.24
C SER A 455 -42.10 -4.94 -12.96
N SER A 456 -42.20 -6.06 -12.25
CA SER A 456 -41.42 -6.40 -11.07
C SER A 456 -39.93 -6.46 -11.42
N PHE A 457 -39.19 -5.39 -11.11
CA PHE A 457 -37.76 -5.46 -10.88
C PHE A 457 -37.51 -5.29 -9.38
N PRO A 458 -36.66 -6.12 -8.75
CA PRO A 458 -36.37 -6.02 -7.34
C PRO A 458 -35.64 -4.71 -7.08
N THR A 459 -36.36 -3.75 -6.51
CA THR A 459 -35.79 -2.58 -5.87
C THR A 459 -34.83 -3.10 -4.79
N GLN A 460 -33.52 -2.87 -4.94
CA GLN A 460 -32.65 -2.90 -3.77
C GLN A 460 -33.12 -1.77 -2.87
N THR A 461 -33.94 -2.12 -1.88
CA THR A 461 -34.28 -1.27 -0.75
C THR A 461 -33.00 -0.95 0.00
N THR A 462 -32.33 0.15 -0.35
CA THR A 462 -31.42 0.79 0.59
C THR A 462 -32.29 1.36 1.70
N SER A 463 -32.41 0.61 2.79
CA SER A 463 -33.03 1.10 4.01
C SER A 463 -32.33 2.38 4.45
N PRO A 464 -33.07 3.35 5.04
CA PRO A 464 -32.43 4.48 5.70
C PRO A 464 -31.46 3.95 6.78
N PRO A 465 -30.29 4.61 6.99
CA PRO A 465 -29.31 4.13 7.95
C PRO A 465 -29.97 4.01 9.34
N PRO A 466 -29.68 2.93 10.08
CA PRO A 466 -30.25 2.72 11.41
C PRO A 466 -29.86 3.89 12.32
N LYS A 467 -30.83 4.38 13.09
CA LYS A 467 -30.56 5.44 14.08
C LYS A 467 -29.58 4.92 15.13
N PRO A 468 -28.55 5.70 15.52
CA PRO A 468 -27.64 5.28 16.57
C PRO A 468 -28.37 5.13 17.90
N ILE A 469 -27.99 4.12 18.68
CA ILE A 469 -28.53 3.81 20.02
C ILE A 469 -28.07 4.85 21.03
N LEU A 470 -26.81 5.29 20.92
CA LEU A 470 -26.20 6.31 21.77
C LEU A 470 -25.54 7.41 20.93
N THR A 471 -25.55 8.64 21.46
CA THR A 471 -24.88 9.81 20.87
C THR A 471 -23.58 10.12 21.62
N LYS A 472 -22.62 10.82 20.98
CA LYS A 472 -21.31 11.15 21.58
C LYS A 472 -21.39 11.82 22.96
N ASP A 473 -22.42 12.63 23.20
CA ASP A 473 -22.60 13.37 24.45
C ASP A 473 -23.18 12.51 25.59
N ASN A 474 -23.66 11.29 25.29
CA ASN A 474 -24.33 10.41 26.25
C ASN A 474 -23.80 8.97 26.13
N LEU A 475 -22.53 8.77 26.48
CA LEU A 475 -21.85 7.47 26.35
C LEU A 475 -21.66 6.73 27.68
N PHE A 476 -21.77 7.42 28.81
CA PHE A 476 -21.50 6.83 30.11
C PHE A 476 -22.77 6.27 30.76
N HIS A 477 -22.83 4.95 30.91
CA HIS A 477 -23.84 4.26 31.71
C HIS A 477 -23.17 3.20 32.61
N PRO A 478 -23.66 2.96 33.84
CA PRO A 478 -23.27 1.78 34.61
C PRO A 478 -23.55 0.51 33.80
N LEU A 479 -22.63 -0.47 33.83
CA LEU A 479 -22.70 -1.60 32.91
C LEU A 479 -24.00 -2.40 33.03
N SER A 480 -24.57 -2.54 34.23
CA SER A 480 -25.86 -3.24 34.41
C SER A 480 -27.07 -2.47 33.89
N LEU A 481 -27.01 -1.14 33.86
CA LEU A 481 -28.08 -0.25 33.41
C LEU A 481 -27.90 0.21 31.96
N SER A 482 -26.87 -0.30 31.27
CA SER A 482 -26.58 0.07 29.89
C SER A 482 -27.71 -0.34 28.94
N PRO A 483 -28.00 0.45 27.88
CA PRO A 483 -29.01 0.09 26.88
C PRO A 483 -28.54 -1.00 25.91
N ILE A 484 -27.29 -1.45 26.02
CA ILE A 484 -26.64 -2.42 25.14
C ILE A 484 -26.56 -3.78 25.85
N PRO A 485 -27.16 -4.86 25.32
CA PRO A 485 -27.25 -6.14 26.03
C PRO A 485 -25.89 -6.81 26.27
N GLU A 486 -24.91 -6.60 25.38
CA GLU A 486 -23.56 -7.15 25.55
C GLU A 486 -22.84 -6.60 26.78
N LEU A 487 -23.06 -5.33 27.12
CA LEU A 487 -22.44 -4.69 28.28
C LEU A 487 -23.11 -5.11 29.59
N GLN A 488 -24.43 -5.33 29.57
CA GLN A 488 -25.14 -5.97 30.69
C GLN A 488 -24.62 -7.39 30.93
N ASN A 489 -24.37 -8.16 29.87
CA ASN A 489 -23.80 -9.50 29.99
C ASN A 489 -22.37 -9.46 30.54
N ARG A 490 -21.58 -8.46 30.15
CA ARG A 490 -20.25 -8.22 30.75
C ARG A 490 -20.35 -7.90 32.24
N ALA A 491 -21.32 -7.08 32.66
CA ALA A 491 -21.58 -6.83 34.08
C ALA A 491 -21.93 -8.13 34.83
N LYS A 492 -22.76 -9.00 34.24
CA LYS A 492 -23.10 -10.30 34.81
C LYS A 492 -21.88 -11.19 34.97
N ILE A 493 -21.01 -11.27 33.96
CA ILE A 493 -19.76 -12.05 34.00
C ILE A 493 -18.85 -11.56 35.14
N ILE A 494 -18.70 -10.24 35.29
CA ILE A 494 -17.91 -9.65 36.37
C ILE A 494 -18.54 -9.96 37.74
N LYS A 495 -19.86 -9.90 37.86
CA LYS A 495 -20.56 -10.27 39.10
C LYS A 495 -20.45 -11.77 39.43
N THR A 496 -20.29 -12.64 38.42
CA THR A 496 -20.18 -14.09 38.63
C THR A 496 -18.76 -14.57 38.89
N TYR A 497 -17.76 -13.99 38.24
CA TYR A 497 -16.36 -14.46 38.29
C TYR A 497 -15.39 -13.46 38.93
N GLY A 498 -15.80 -12.20 39.08
CA GLY A 498 -14.97 -11.15 39.65
C GLY A 498 -14.71 -11.35 41.14
N THR A 499 -13.62 -10.75 41.59
CA THR A 499 -13.18 -10.81 42.99
C THR A 499 -13.21 -9.42 43.63
N CYS A 500 -13.64 -9.34 44.89
CA CYS A 500 -13.60 -8.09 45.64
C CYS A 500 -12.19 -7.86 46.21
N PRO A 501 -11.56 -6.70 45.99
CA PRO A 501 -10.16 -6.52 46.38
C PRO A 501 -9.89 -6.50 47.89
N THR A 502 -10.79 -5.89 48.66
CA THR A 502 -10.68 -5.87 50.13
C THR A 502 -10.83 -7.27 50.72
N CYS A 503 -11.64 -8.14 50.10
CA CYS A 503 -11.77 -9.55 50.48
C CYS A 503 -10.50 -10.36 50.19
N ILE A 504 -9.77 -10.06 49.10
CA ILE A 504 -8.48 -10.71 48.79
C ILE A 504 -7.43 -10.36 49.85
N SER A 505 -7.39 -9.10 50.30
CA SER A 505 -6.43 -8.65 51.32
C SER A 505 -6.64 -9.26 52.71
N ARG A 506 -7.82 -9.87 52.97
CA ARG A 506 -8.18 -10.51 54.25
C ARG A 506 -8.47 -12.00 54.05
N PRO A 507 -7.45 -12.88 54.03
CA PRO A 507 -7.62 -14.30 53.74
C PRO A 507 -8.46 -15.09 54.77
N GLN A 508 -8.80 -14.50 55.93
CA GLN A 508 -9.61 -15.14 56.98
C GLN A 508 -11.14 -15.06 56.74
N GLN A 509 -11.62 -14.28 55.76
CA GLN A 509 -13.05 -14.13 55.45
C GLN A 509 -13.40 -14.74 54.09
N GLN A 510 -14.62 -15.27 53.95
CA GLN A 510 -15.10 -15.90 52.71
C GLN A 510 -15.08 -14.89 51.55
N GLN A 511 -14.43 -15.23 50.44
CA GLN A 511 -14.32 -14.35 49.27
C GLN A 511 -15.70 -14.07 48.67
N GLN A 512 -16.13 -12.81 48.74
CA GLN A 512 -17.41 -12.36 48.18
C GLN A 512 -17.21 -11.72 46.80
N ARG A 513 -18.19 -11.94 45.92
CA ARG A 513 -18.20 -11.42 44.55
C ARG A 513 -18.63 -9.95 44.50
N PRO A 514 -18.14 -9.16 43.52
CA PRO A 514 -18.50 -7.75 43.41
C PRO A 514 -19.96 -7.60 42.97
N ILE A 515 -20.76 -6.86 43.73
CA ILE A 515 -22.18 -6.53 43.44
C ILE A 515 -22.33 -5.02 43.26
N TYR A 516 -21.62 -4.24 44.09
CA TYR A 516 -21.64 -2.79 44.11
C TYR A 516 -20.92 -2.19 42.90
N GLU A 517 -21.63 -1.34 42.16
CA GLU A 517 -21.12 -0.61 41.01
C GLU A 517 -20.66 0.78 41.42
N CYS A 518 -19.45 1.14 41.02
CA CYS A 518 -18.92 2.47 41.31
C CYS A 518 -19.62 3.52 40.43
N PRO A 519 -20.13 4.63 41.01
CA PRO A 519 -20.88 5.65 40.27
C PRO A 519 -20.02 6.40 39.24
N ASN A 520 -18.70 6.44 39.44
CA ASN A 520 -17.78 7.21 38.58
C ASN A 520 -17.24 6.40 37.40
N CYS A 521 -17.03 5.09 37.53
CA CYS A 521 -16.53 4.25 36.45
C CYS A 521 -17.57 3.29 35.85
N GLY A 522 -18.66 2.99 36.56
CA GLY A 522 -19.76 2.15 36.08
C GLY A 522 -19.48 0.64 36.10
N TYR A 523 -18.31 0.21 36.60
CA TYR A 523 -17.96 -1.20 36.77
C TYR A 523 -18.37 -1.74 38.16
N PRO A 524 -18.81 -3.01 38.27
CA PRO A 524 -19.00 -3.70 39.55
C PRO A 524 -17.64 -4.01 40.18
N THR A 525 -17.26 -3.34 41.28
CA THR A 525 -15.89 -3.46 41.85
C THR A 525 -15.84 -4.06 43.25
N HIS A 526 -16.87 -3.86 44.08
CA HIS A 526 -16.87 -4.30 45.48
C HIS A 526 -18.12 -5.12 45.81
N CYS A 527 -18.07 -5.97 46.83
CA CYS A 527 -19.26 -6.73 47.26
C CYS A 527 -20.27 -5.84 48.00
N SER A 528 -19.81 -4.82 48.73
CA SER A 528 -20.63 -3.87 49.49
C SER A 528 -20.10 -2.43 49.35
N LYS A 529 -20.95 -1.46 49.72
CA LYS A 529 -20.57 -0.05 49.77
C LYS A 529 -19.49 0.23 50.83
N GLU A 530 -19.54 -0.47 51.96
CA GLU A 530 -18.55 -0.34 53.05
C GLU A 530 -17.15 -0.77 52.60
N HIS A 531 -17.06 -1.85 51.81
CA HIS A 531 -15.79 -2.30 51.25
C HIS A 531 -15.23 -1.31 50.21
N TYR A 532 -16.09 -0.65 49.45
CA TYR A 532 -15.69 0.43 48.55
C TYR A 532 -15.12 1.64 49.29
N GLU A 533 -15.73 2.03 50.42
CA GLU A 533 -15.26 3.16 51.23
C GLU A 533 -13.88 2.89 51.87
N GLN A 534 -13.60 1.64 52.25
CA GLN A 534 -12.29 1.21 52.76
C GLN A 534 -11.20 1.23 51.67
N ASP A 535 -11.55 1.00 50.40
CA ASP A 535 -10.62 0.91 49.25
C ASP A 535 -10.58 2.17 48.37
N ILE A 536 -11.18 3.27 48.84
CA ILE A 536 -11.47 4.43 47.98
C ILE A 536 -10.19 5.05 47.38
N GLU A 537 -9.06 4.98 48.09
CA GLU A 537 -7.78 5.54 47.66
C GLU A 537 -7.13 4.72 46.53
N GLU A 538 -7.16 3.38 46.61
CA GLU A 538 -6.66 2.51 45.54
C GLU A 538 -7.61 2.53 44.35
N HIS A 539 -8.92 2.48 44.61
CA HIS A 539 -9.93 2.54 43.57
C HIS A 539 -9.85 3.85 42.77
N ARG A 540 -9.55 4.99 43.41
CA ARG A 540 -9.40 6.28 42.72
C ARG A 540 -8.28 6.29 41.68
N LYS A 541 -7.20 5.50 41.88
CA LYS A 541 -6.10 5.36 40.92
C LYS A 541 -6.53 4.62 39.64
N ILE A 542 -7.52 3.72 39.76
CA ILE A 542 -8.01 2.91 38.64
C ILE A 542 -9.30 3.45 38.00
N CYS A 543 -10.06 4.22 38.75
CA CYS A 543 -11.39 4.70 38.35
C CYS A 543 -11.39 5.48 37.03
N SER A 544 -10.34 6.27 36.76
CA SER A 544 -10.25 7.08 35.54
C SER A 544 -10.21 6.23 34.27
N TRP A 545 -9.32 5.23 34.22
CA TRP A 545 -9.16 4.41 33.03
C TRP A 545 -10.26 3.34 32.92
N LEU A 546 -10.87 2.91 34.04
CA LEU A 546 -12.09 2.08 34.00
C LEU A 546 -13.27 2.84 33.39
N ARG A 547 -13.38 4.14 33.70
CA ARG A 547 -14.39 5.01 33.08
C ARG A 547 -14.14 5.16 31.58
N GLU A 548 -12.88 5.41 31.17
CA GLU A 548 -12.50 5.48 29.76
C GLU A 548 -12.88 4.20 29.02
N ALA A 549 -12.55 3.03 29.58
CA ALA A 549 -12.90 1.75 28.97
C ALA A 549 -14.43 1.56 28.86
N ASN A 550 -15.19 2.01 29.86
CA ASN A 550 -16.65 1.96 29.82
C ASN A 550 -17.21 2.81 28.66
N GLU A 551 -16.74 4.07 28.54
CA GLU A 551 -17.16 4.99 27.48
C GLU A 551 -16.76 4.48 26.08
N ASP A 552 -15.56 3.93 25.94
CA ASP A 552 -15.07 3.35 24.67
C ASP A 552 -15.94 2.15 24.24
N GLU A 553 -16.30 1.25 25.17
CA GLU A 553 -17.13 0.08 24.87
C GLU A 553 -18.58 0.43 24.49
N HIS A 554 -19.15 1.48 25.12
CA HIS A 554 -20.44 2.05 24.75
C HIS A 554 -20.39 2.73 23.39
N ASP A 555 -19.30 3.44 23.08
CA ASP A 555 -19.15 4.12 21.80
C ASP A 555 -18.99 3.13 20.65
N LEU A 556 -18.17 2.07 20.82
CA LEU A 556 -18.00 0.98 19.86
C LEU A 556 -19.32 0.28 19.48
N ARG A 557 -20.29 0.24 20.40
CA ARG A 557 -21.59 -0.42 20.23
C ARG A 557 -22.77 0.55 20.09
N SER A 558 -22.49 1.84 20.02
CA SER A 558 -23.51 2.89 19.88
C SER A 558 -24.25 2.85 18.54
N GLY A 559 -23.70 2.15 17.54
CA GLY A 559 -24.24 2.11 16.18
C GLY A 559 -23.99 3.39 15.38
N ARG A 560 -23.17 4.32 15.90
CA ARG A 560 -22.76 5.50 15.12
C ARG A 560 -21.86 5.09 13.96
N LYS A 561 -21.87 5.88 12.89
CA LYS A 561 -20.85 5.74 11.84
C LYS A 561 -19.48 6.17 12.39
N MET A 562 -18.52 5.27 12.34
CA MET A 562 -17.14 5.52 12.79
C MET A 562 -16.27 5.90 11.60
N MET A 563 -16.04 7.21 11.45
CA MET A 563 -15.14 7.74 10.42
C MET A 563 -13.70 7.29 10.67
N GLU A 564 -13.36 6.96 11.92
CA GLU A 564 -12.03 6.51 12.30
C GLU A 564 -11.65 5.14 11.69
N PHE A 565 -12.63 4.32 11.30
CA PHE A 565 -12.41 3.04 10.60
C PHE A 565 -12.42 3.15 9.06
N ASP A 566 -12.53 4.36 8.51
CA ASP A 566 -12.37 4.59 7.07
C ASP A 566 -10.86 4.61 6.73
N PHE A 567 -10.29 3.45 6.45
CA PHE A 567 -8.85 3.29 6.16
C PHE A 567 -8.47 3.84 4.77
N PRO A 568 -7.30 4.51 4.65
CA PRO A 568 -6.82 5.05 3.39
C PRO A 568 -6.35 3.95 2.42
N GLY A 569 -6.59 4.13 1.12
CA GLY A 569 -6.17 3.17 0.08
C GLY A 569 -4.67 3.19 -0.26
N GLU A 570 -4.35 2.80 -1.50
CA GLU A 570 -2.97 2.81 -2.03
C GLU A 570 -2.34 4.21 -1.98
N GLN A 571 -1.06 4.25 -1.62
CA GLN A 571 -0.27 5.48 -1.56
C GLN A 571 0.38 5.82 -2.90
N ASP A 572 0.46 7.11 -3.22
CA ASP A 572 1.20 7.61 -4.38
C ASP A 572 2.71 7.34 -4.21
N LEU A 573 3.39 6.99 -5.31
CA LEU A 573 4.83 6.67 -5.30
C LEU A 573 5.73 7.80 -4.77
N ASP A 574 5.25 9.05 -4.83
CA ASP A 574 6.00 10.23 -4.36
C ASP A 574 5.85 10.48 -2.84
N GLN A 575 4.86 9.85 -2.18
CA GLN A 575 4.61 10.01 -0.76
C GLN A 575 5.35 8.94 0.03
N LYS A 576 6.23 9.36 0.95
CA LYS A 576 6.95 8.45 1.85
C LYS A 576 6.23 8.29 3.17
N VAL A 577 6.05 7.04 3.60
CA VAL A 577 5.53 6.69 4.92
C VAL A 577 6.61 6.95 5.97
N ASN A 578 6.19 7.45 7.14
CA ASN A 578 7.03 7.48 8.33
C ASN A 578 6.36 6.64 9.43
N MET A 579 7.05 5.61 9.91
CA MET A 579 6.55 4.66 10.92
C MET A 579 7.26 4.81 12.28
N LEU A 580 7.70 6.01 12.66
CA LEU A 580 8.35 6.22 13.96
C LEU A 580 7.37 6.25 15.14
N THR A 581 6.16 6.76 14.95
CA THR A 581 5.09 6.87 15.96
C THR A 581 3.72 6.74 15.30
N TRP A 582 2.66 6.45 16.09
CA TRP A 582 1.27 6.42 15.60
C TRP A 582 0.86 7.71 14.88
N ASP A 583 1.16 8.87 15.45
CA ASP A 583 0.79 10.18 14.87
C ASP A 583 1.45 10.41 13.50
N THR A 584 2.75 10.12 13.39
CA THR A 584 3.47 10.24 12.12
C THR A 584 2.97 9.25 11.08
N TYR A 585 2.55 8.06 11.51
CA TYR A 585 2.01 7.04 10.63
C TYR A 585 0.64 7.48 10.08
N PHE A 586 -0.29 7.88 10.94
CA PHE A 586 -1.61 8.36 10.53
C PHE A 586 -1.53 9.57 9.61
N TYR A 587 -0.65 10.53 9.92
CA TYR A 587 -0.43 11.70 9.09
C TYR A 587 0.12 11.33 7.71
N THR A 588 1.18 10.52 7.64
CA THR A 588 1.81 10.17 6.35
C THR A 588 0.97 9.22 5.50
N ARG A 589 0.11 8.39 6.10
CA ARG A 589 -0.87 7.53 5.41
C ARG A 589 -2.17 8.23 5.02
N ASN A 590 -2.35 9.52 5.33
CA ASN A 590 -3.57 10.29 5.06
C ASN A 590 -4.82 9.67 5.71
N PHE A 591 -4.72 9.21 6.96
CA PHE A 591 -5.92 8.89 7.75
C PHE A 591 -6.78 10.15 7.97
N PRO A 592 -8.09 10.00 8.20
CA PRO A 592 -8.92 11.08 8.70
C PRO A 592 -8.30 11.70 9.97
N SER A 593 -8.53 12.99 10.20
CA SER A 593 -7.99 13.66 11.41
C SER A 593 -8.57 13.03 12.67
N LEU A 594 -7.70 12.34 13.44
CA LEU A 594 -8.02 11.70 14.71
C LEU A 594 -7.69 12.65 15.86
N ASP A 595 -8.55 13.65 16.09
CA ASP A 595 -8.30 14.69 17.10
C ASP A 595 -8.69 14.26 18.53
N GLU A 596 -9.55 13.23 18.68
CA GLU A 596 -10.01 12.71 19.95
C GLU A 596 -9.17 11.48 20.39
N ASP A 597 -8.68 11.46 21.63
CA ASP A 597 -7.93 10.32 22.19
C ASP A 597 -8.71 9.00 22.11
N ARG A 598 -10.04 9.07 22.22
CA ARG A 598 -10.94 7.92 22.07
C ARG A 598 -10.86 7.32 20.66
N SER A 599 -10.90 8.16 19.62
CA SER A 599 -10.80 7.72 18.24
C SER A 599 -9.44 7.05 17.98
N LEU A 600 -8.35 7.57 18.56
CA LEU A 600 -7.04 6.92 18.52
C LEU A 600 -7.06 5.53 19.18
N ARG A 601 -7.66 5.37 20.35
CA ARG A 601 -7.79 4.06 21.02
C ARG A 601 -8.60 3.06 20.19
N HIS A 602 -9.69 3.51 19.55
CA HIS A 602 -10.50 2.65 18.69
C HIS A 602 -9.73 2.13 17.47
N VAL A 603 -8.99 3.02 16.80
CA VAL A 603 -8.27 2.70 15.56
C VAL A 603 -7.02 1.88 15.80
N THR A 604 -6.27 2.21 16.85
CA THR A 604 -5.01 1.51 17.18
C THR A 604 -5.23 0.06 17.61
N LYS A 605 -6.39 -0.27 18.20
CA LYS A 605 -6.70 -1.63 18.67
C LYS A 605 -6.70 -2.69 17.55
N PRO A 606 -7.42 -2.55 16.43
CA PRO A 606 -7.34 -3.50 15.32
C PRO A 606 -6.04 -3.34 14.50
N LEU A 607 -5.52 -2.12 14.36
CA LEU A 607 -4.32 -1.88 13.54
C LEU A 607 -3.01 -2.36 14.19
N THR A 608 -2.96 -2.53 15.51
CA THR A 608 -1.72 -2.91 16.21
C THR A 608 -1.04 -4.14 15.61
N TYR A 609 -1.81 -5.17 15.23
CA TYR A 609 -1.27 -6.41 14.70
C TYR A 609 -0.64 -6.25 13.30
N PRO A 610 -1.38 -5.80 12.25
CA PRO A 610 -0.79 -5.63 10.93
C PRO A 610 0.29 -4.53 10.89
N VAL A 611 0.12 -3.44 11.64
CA VAL A 611 1.09 -2.33 11.64
C VAL A 611 2.37 -2.74 12.37
N THR A 612 2.31 -3.58 13.41
CA THR A 612 3.51 -4.14 14.04
C THR A 612 4.29 -5.00 13.05
N ILE A 613 3.62 -5.88 12.30
CA ILE A 613 4.25 -6.68 11.24
C ILE A 613 4.92 -5.76 10.22
N ALA A 614 4.18 -4.78 9.72
CA ALA A 614 4.70 -3.84 8.73
C ALA A 614 5.87 -3.00 9.28
N SER A 615 5.83 -2.58 10.55
CA SER A 615 6.86 -1.73 11.16
C SER A 615 8.23 -2.40 11.26
N VAL A 616 8.25 -3.73 11.44
CA VAL A 616 9.48 -4.52 11.46
C VAL A 616 10.04 -4.66 10.05
N LEU A 617 9.18 -4.95 9.08
CA LEU A 617 9.57 -5.20 7.69
C LEU A 617 9.96 -3.91 6.93
N HIS A 618 9.30 -2.79 7.21
CA HIS A 618 9.43 -1.54 6.47
C HIS A 618 10.77 -0.83 6.71
N GLU A 619 11.33 -0.16 5.69
CA GLU A 619 12.65 0.51 5.81
C GLU A 619 12.64 1.68 6.81
N SER A 620 11.54 2.42 6.85
CA SER A 620 11.32 3.56 7.76
C SER A 620 10.70 3.15 9.10
N GLY A 621 10.82 1.87 9.47
CA GLY A 621 10.40 1.36 10.77
C GLY A 621 11.21 1.96 11.93
N PRO A 622 10.75 1.83 13.18
CA PRO A 622 11.41 2.40 14.35
C PRO A 622 12.70 1.67 14.74
N TYR A 623 12.93 0.47 14.20
CA TYR A 623 14.05 -0.41 14.56
C TYR A 623 15.27 -0.15 13.67
N SER A 624 16.39 0.19 14.30
CA SER A 624 17.67 0.46 13.65
C SER A 624 18.81 -0.05 14.54
N LEU A 625 20.05 -0.13 14.04
CA LEU A 625 21.22 -0.51 14.85
C LEU A 625 21.38 0.37 16.11
N ARG A 626 20.95 1.63 16.03
CA ARG A 626 20.94 2.56 17.17
C ARG A 626 19.80 2.32 18.15
N ASN A 627 18.75 1.65 17.70
CA ASN A 627 17.50 1.46 18.42
C ASN A 627 17.07 -0.01 18.38
N ARG A 628 17.59 -0.79 19.34
CA ARG A 628 17.21 -2.18 19.68
C ARG A 628 17.48 -3.28 18.66
N LEU A 629 17.81 -2.96 17.41
CA LEU A 629 18.14 -3.98 16.39
C LEU A 629 19.58 -4.47 16.57
N THR A 630 19.77 -5.79 16.66
CA THR A 630 21.11 -6.38 16.74
C THR A 630 21.76 -6.49 15.36
N SER A 631 23.06 -6.82 15.31
CA SER A 631 23.78 -7.07 14.04
C SER A 631 23.20 -8.27 13.27
N GLU A 632 22.79 -9.33 13.97
CA GLU A 632 22.09 -10.48 13.38
C GLU A 632 20.67 -10.13 12.93
N GLY A 633 19.97 -9.29 13.70
CA GLY A 633 18.70 -8.67 13.34
C GLY A 633 18.79 -7.93 12.01
N LEU A 634 19.82 -7.10 11.85
CA LEU A 634 20.06 -6.36 10.62
C LEU A 634 20.30 -7.29 9.43
N LYS A 635 21.09 -8.37 9.58
CA LYS A 635 21.32 -9.35 8.50
C LYS A 635 20.01 -10.02 8.04
N SER A 636 19.18 -10.45 8.99
CA SER A 636 17.88 -11.07 8.70
C SER A 636 16.91 -10.10 8.03
N LEU A 637 16.84 -8.84 8.50
CA LEU A 637 15.99 -7.82 7.89
C LEU A 637 16.51 -7.36 6.53
N ILE A 638 17.82 -7.28 6.29
CA ILE A 638 18.38 -6.96 4.97
C ILE A 638 17.98 -8.05 3.96
N ALA A 639 18.02 -9.33 4.35
CA ALA A 639 17.57 -10.43 3.49
C ALA A 639 16.09 -10.24 3.07
N LEU A 640 15.18 -10.06 4.03
CA LEU A 640 13.76 -9.82 3.75
C LEU A 640 13.52 -8.52 2.96
N ARG A 641 14.21 -7.43 3.32
CA ARG A 641 14.07 -6.13 2.65
C ARG A 641 14.61 -6.14 1.22
N SER A 642 15.59 -6.98 0.91
CA SER A 642 16.08 -7.14 -0.46
C SER A 642 15.00 -7.70 -1.40
N THR A 643 14.13 -8.56 -0.88
CA THR A 643 12.94 -9.07 -1.57
C THR A 643 11.81 -8.04 -1.62
N LEU A 644 11.55 -7.36 -0.49
CA LEU A 644 10.49 -6.35 -0.36
C LEU A 644 10.71 -5.12 -1.25
N TYR A 645 11.95 -4.64 -1.37
CA TYR A 645 12.30 -3.38 -2.04
C TYR A 645 13.22 -3.59 -3.23
N SER A 646 13.04 -4.67 -3.99
CA SER A 646 13.88 -4.96 -5.16
C SER A 646 13.95 -3.75 -6.11
N ASN A 647 15.14 -3.18 -6.28
CA ASN A 647 15.37 -1.92 -7.00
C ASN A 647 14.90 -2.01 -8.46
N LYS A 648 13.70 -1.47 -8.74
CA LYS A 648 13.13 -1.34 -10.08
C LYS A 648 13.79 -0.21 -10.88
N THR A 649 15.11 -0.25 -11.05
CA THR A 649 15.82 0.64 -12.00
C THR A 649 15.70 0.20 -13.47
N THR A 650 14.93 -0.84 -13.78
CA THR A 650 14.72 -1.33 -15.15
C THR A 650 13.24 -1.50 -15.46
N HIS A 651 12.72 -0.63 -16.33
CA HIS A 651 11.34 -0.63 -16.85
C HIS A 651 11.00 -1.83 -17.77
N ASP A 652 11.53 -3.03 -17.52
CA ASP A 652 11.15 -4.24 -18.26
C ASP A 652 10.09 -5.03 -17.48
N ILE A 653 8.82 -4.66 -17.72
CA ILE A 653 7.59 -5.32 -17.21
C ILE A 653 7.51 -6.82 -17.58
N LYS A 654 8.41 -7.33 -18.45
CA LYS A 654 8.42 -8.73 -18.91
C LYS A 654 9.38 -9.66 -18.14
N THR A 655 10.17 -9.11 -17.21
CA THR A 655 11.12 -9.86 -16.37
C THR A 655 10.86 -9.71 -14.87
N LEU A 656 9.79 -9.02 -14.48
CA LEU A 656 9.16 -9.26 -13.19
C LEU A 656 8.75 -10.73 -13.20
N GLN A 657 9.53 -11.58 -12.54
CA GLN A 657 9.01 -12.86 -12.08
C GLN A 657 7.72 -12.51 -11.35
N LEU A 658 6.59 -12.96 -11.91
CA LEU A 658 5.44 -13.16 -11.05
C LEU A 658 5.92 -14.07 -9.92
N ASP A 659 5.70 -13.59 -8.69
CA ASP A 659 5.51 -14.39 -7.49
C ASP A 659 6.78 -14.83 -6.74
N GLN A 660 7.39 -13.90 -5.99
CA GLN A 660 7.89 -14.25 -4.64
C GLN A 660 6.82 -13.78 -3.65
N ILE A 661 5.91 -14.69 -3.32
CA ILE A 661 4.89 -14.48 -2.29
C ILE A 661 5.60 -14.40 -0.94
N ILE A 662 5.38 -13.32 -0.21
CA ILE A 662 5.90 -13.18 1.15
C ILE A 662 4.91 -13.89 2.08
N ARG A 663 5.38 -14.91 2.78
CA ARG A 663 4.55 -15.70 3.68
C ARG A 663 4.75 -15.25 5.11
N ILE A 664 3.67 -14.81 5.74
CA ILE A 664 3.66 -14.38 7.13
C ILE A 664 2.97 -15.47 7.96
N MET A 665 3.73 -16.11 8.84
CA MET A 665 3.23 -17.17 9.70
C MET A 665 2.85 -16.58 11.06
N VAL A 666 1.55 -16.45 11.32
CA VAL A 666 1.03 -16.03 12.63
C VAL A 666 0.74 -17.30 13.43
N VAL A 667 1.64 -17.62 14.36
CA VAL A 667 1.57 -18.84 15.17
C VAL A 667 0.94 -18.53 16.53
N GLY A 668 0.00 -19.37 16.96
CA GLY A 668 -0.83 -19.10 18.13
C GLY A 668 -1.90 -18.04 17.87
N ALA A 669 -2.38 -17.93 16.62
CA ALA A 669 -3.36 -16.92 16.24
C ALA A 669 -4.70 -17.11 16.99
N ARG A 670 -5.20 -16.02 17.59
CA ARG A 670 -6.45 -15.93 18.35
C ARG A 670 -7.31 -14.80 17.78
N ALA A 671 -7.29 -13.63 18.41
CA ALA A 671 -8.01 -12.44 17.97
C ALA A 671 -7.52 -11.94 16.60
N GLU A 672 -6.25 -12.17 16.26
CA GLU A 672 -5.63 -11.76 15.01
C GLU A 672 -6.28 -12.45 13.81
N ALA A 673 -6.67 -13.72 13.96
CA ALA A 673 -7.34 -14.50 12.91
C ALA A 673 -8.77 -14.02 12.60
N GLN A 674 -9.39 -13.29 13.54
CA GLN A 674 -10.78 -12.82 13.45
C GLN A 674 -10.91 -11.37 12.94
N LEU A 675 -9.79 -10.68 12.75
CA LEU A 675 -9.83 -9.30 12.24
C LEU A 675 -10.34 -9.26 10.79
N PRO A 676 -11.05 -8.18 10.40
CA PRO A 676 -11.46 -7.97 9.02
C PRO A 676 -10.28 -7.93 8.05
N ALA A 677 -10.47 -8.41 6.82
CA ALA A 677 -9.43 -8.41 5.80
C ALA A 677 -8.94 -7.00 5.45
N ASP A 678 -9.81 -5.99 5.52
CA ASP A 678 -9.47 -4.58 5.28
C ASP A 678 -8.37 -4.06 6.21
N VAL A 679 -8.35 -4.53 7.46
CA VAL A 679 -7.34 -4.16 8.46
C VAL A 679 -5.95 -4.68 8.04
N TYR A 680 -5.88 -5.90 7.51
CA TYR A 680 -4.64 -6.50 7.01
C TYR A 680 -4.24 -5.98 5.61
N ASN A 681 -5.20 -5.49 4.83
CA ASN A 681 -4.93 -4.90 3.52
C ASN A 681 -4.05 -3.63 3.61
N GLU A 682 -3.98 -3.00 4.79
CA GLU A 682 -3.02 -1.92 5.06
C GLU A 682 -1.57 -2.33 4.85
N ILE A 683 -1.21 -3.60 5.09
CA ILE A 683 0.14 -4.12 4.77
C ILE A 683 0.37 -4.07 3.25
N CYS A 684 -0.62 -4.47 2.45
CA CYS A 684 -0.54 -4.43 0.99
C CYS A 684 -0.44 -3.00 0.45
N HIS A 685 -1.10 -2.04 1.12
CA HIS A 685 -0.99 -0.61 0.77
C HIS A 685 0.40 -0.04 1.08
N LEU A 686 1.08 -0.51 2.13
CA LEU A 686 2.44 -0.11 2.46
C LEU A 686 3.50 -0.66 1.51
N PHE A 687 3.26 -1.85 0.94
CA PHE A 687 4.20 -2.53 0.04
C PHE A 687 3.55 -2.80 -1.32
N PRO A 688 3.33 -1.78 -2.18
CA PRO A 688 2.48 -1.86 -3.38
C PRO A 688 2.94 -2.88 -4.44
N ASP A 689 4.20 -3.30 -4.39
CA ASP A 689 4.81 -4.17 -5.38
C ASP A 689 4.76 -5.66 -5.02
N ASN A 690 4.28 -5.99 -3.82
CA ASN A 690 4.41 -7.32 -3.23
C ASN A 690 3.05 -7.98 -3.00
N THR A 691 3.06 -9.31 -2.96
CA THR A 691 1.92 -10.17 -2.64
C THR A 691 2.19 -10.88 -1.32
N PHE A 692 1.21 -10.84 -0.41
CA PHE A 692 1.31 -11.43 0.93
C PHE A 692 0.36 -12.60 1.08
N HIS A 693 0.84 -13.66 1.72
CA HIS A 693 0.03 -14.79 2.16
C HIS A 693 0.21 -14.97 3.66
N ILE A 694 -0.86 -14.75 4.42
CA ILE A 694 -0.83 -14.85 5.88
C ILE A 694 -1.45 -16.19 6.31
N HIS A 695 -0.68 -16.98 7.06
CA HIS A 695 -1.14 -18.21 7.68
C HIS A 695 -1.47 -17.95 9.15
N PHE A 696 -2.73 -18.12 9.53
CA PHE A 696 -3.18 -18.12 10.91
C PHE A 696 -3.18 -19.57 11.42
N ILE A 697 -2.27 -19.88 12.33
CA ILE A 697 -2.03 -21.24 12.80
C ILE A 697 -2.31 -21.29 14.30
N GLY A 698 -3.20 -22.18 14.73
CA GLY A 698 -3.49 -22.38 16.14
C GLY A 698 -4.87 -22.97 16.38
N PRO A 699 -5.13 -23.52 17.58
CA PRO A 699 -6.39 -24.17 17.93
C PRO A 699 -7.60 -23.22 17.90
N GLU A 700 -7.37 -21.92 18.08
CA GLU A 700 -8.39 -20.86 18.09
C GLU A 700 -8.45 -20.07 16.78
N SER A 701 -7.68 -20.46 15.77
CA SER A 701 -7.67 -19.78 14.46
C SER A 701 -8.94 -20.08 13.68
N LEU A 702 -9.91 -19.16 13.76
CA LEU A 702 -11.18 -19.26 13.07
C LEU A 702 -11.37 -18.04 12.14
N PRO A 703 -11.86 -18.25 10.91
CA PRO A 703 -12.20 -17.14 10.04
C PRO A 703 -13.38 -16.34 10.63
N PRO A 704 -13.48 -15.04 10.34
CA PRO A 704 -14.59 -14.22 10.81
C PRO A 704 -15.93 -14.76 10.26
N PRO A 705 -17.06 -14.59 10.98
CA PRO A 705 -18.37 -15.11 10.56
C PRO A 705 -18.86 -14.52 9.23
N SER A 706 -18.40 -13.33 8.84
CA SER A 706 -18.66 -12.76 7.51
C SER A 706 -18.10 -13.60 6.36
N PHE A 707 -17.09 -14.44 6.61
CA PHE A 707 -16.50 -15.32 5.63
C PHE A 707 -17.18 -16.68 5.55
N SER A 708 -17.98 -17.14 6.51
CA SER A 708 -18.56 -18.49 6.45
C SER A 708 -19.71 -18.65 5.43
N SER A 709 -20.27 -17.55 4.90
CA SER A 709 -21.45 -17.55 4.03
C SER A 709 -21.19 -17.55 2.51
N SER A 710 -19.94 -17.43 2.06
CA SER A 710 -19.60 -17.43 0.63
C SER A 710 -19.44 -18.85 0.07
N PRO A 711 -20.01 -19.20 -1.11
CA PRO A 711 -19.87 -20.53 -1.71
C PRO A 711 -18.41 -20.93 -1.88
N GLN A 712 -18.03 -22.09 -1.34
CA GLN A 712 -16.71 -22.68 -1.54
C GLN A 712 -16.45 -22.81 -3.05
N GLN A 713 -15.33 -22.27 -3.54
CA GLN A 713 -14.88 -22.64 -4.88
C GLN A 713 -14.36 -24.09 -4.83
N PRO A 714 -14.69 -24.93 -5.82
CA PRO A 714 -14.17 -26.28 -5.88
C PRO A 714 -12.65 -26.23 -6.02
N SER A 715 -11.95 -26.85 -5.08
CA SER A 715 -10.51 -27.12 -5.19
C SER A 715 -10.23 -27.95 -6.46
N PRO A 716 -9.05 -27.78 -7.08
CA PRO A 716 -8.65 -28.61 -8.22
C PRO A 716 -8.67 -30.10 -7.84
N PRO A 717 -8.94 -31.01 -8.79
CA PRO A 717 -9.02 -32.44 -8.52
C PRO A 717 -7.68 -32.96 -8.02
N SER A 718 -7.74 -33.75 -6.95
CA SER A 718 -6.62 -34.47 -6.35
C SER A 718 -5.84 -35.26 -7.41
N PRO A 719 -4.49 -35.40 -7.28
CA PRO A 719 -3.75 -36.33 -8.11
C PRO A 719 -4.21 -37.78 -7.85
N GLN A 720 -4.05 -38.59 -8.89
CA GLN A 720 -4.50 -39.97 -9.07
C GLN A 720 -4.28 -40.91 -7.87
N GLN A 721 -5.20 -41.88 -7.77
CA GLN A 721 -5.16 -43.03 -6.86
C GLN A 721 -3.83 -43.79 -6.95
N ASN A 722 -3.19 -44.03 -5.81
CA ASN A 722 -2.20 -45.11 -5.66
C ASN A 722 -2.95 -46.41 -5.31
N GLU A 723 -2.48 -47.54 -5.86
CA GLU A 723 -3.13 -48.86 -5.81
C GLU A 723 -2.99 -49.63 -4.48
N ASP A 724 -2.51 -48.99 -3.42
CA ASP A 724 -2.36 -49.64 -2.11
C ASP A 724 -3.52 -49.22 -1.18
N GLY A 725 -4.34 -50.20 -0.78
CA GLY A 725 -5.58 -50.03 -0.01
C GLY A 725 -5.38 -49.55 1.43
N GLU A 726 -4.88 -48.33 1.62
CA GLU A 726 -5.02 -47.60 2.88
C GLU A 726 -6.10 -46.53 2.73
N ARG A 727 -7.16 -46.65 3.53
CA ARG A 727 -8.22 -45.62 3.62
C ARG A 727 -7.59 -44.31 4.07
N GLU A 728 -7.58 -43.30 3.20
CA GLU A 728 -7.25 -41.92 3.58
C GLU A 728 -8.15 -41.53 4.76
N LYS A 729 -7.53 -41.28 5.92
CA LYS A 729 -8.22 -40.80 7.12
C LYS A 729 -8.79 -39.43 6.79
N GLU A 730 -10.12 -39.28 6.80
CA GLU A 730 -10.78 -37.97 6.78
C GLU A 730 -10.11 -37.04 7.82
N GLU A 731 -9.50 -35.95 7.35
CA GLU A 731 -8.88 -34.98 8.23
C GLU A 731 -9.94 -34.37 9.16
N LYS A 732 -9.83 -34.64 10.47
CA LYS A 732 -10.75 -34.16 11.51
C LYS A 732 -10.96 -32.64 11.56
N PHE A 733 -10.12 -31.83 10.88
CA PHE A 733 -10.23 -30.36 10.85
C PHE A 733 -9.74 -29.79 9.50
N PRO A 734 -10.62 -29.17 8.68
CA PRO A 734 -10.23 -28.66 7.36
C PRO A 734 -9.43 -27.35 7.46
N THR A 735 -8.37 -27.24 6.66
CA THR A 735 -7.65 -25.98 6.44
C THR A 735 -8.44 -25.11 5.47
N ILE A 736 -8.69 -23.84 5.81
CA ILE A 736 -9.50 -22.93 4.98
C ILE A 736 -8.59 -21.88 4.37
N THR A 737 -8.54 -21.79 3.04
CA THR A 737 -7.79 -20.75 2.33
C THR A 737 -8.74 -19.85 1.55
N LYS A 738 -8.58 -18.53 1.67
CA LYS A 738 -9.33 -17.52 0.91
C LYS A 738 -8.42 -16.44 0.36
N HIS A 739 -8.72 -16.00 -0.85
CA HIS A 739 -8.02 -14.90 -1.49
C HIS A 739 -8.79 -13.59 -1.30
N TYR A 740 -8.09 -12.56 -0.82
CA TYR A 740 -8.59 -11.21 -0.66
C TYR A 740 -7.92 -10.29 -1.67
N GLY A 741 -8.60 -10.04 -2.79
CA GLY A 741 -8.02 -9.32 -3.91
C GLY A 741 -6.85 -10.06 -4.57
N PRO A 742 -6.07 -9.38 -5.43
CA PRO A 742 -4.96 -10.00 -6.17
C PRO A 742 -3.66 -10.13 -5.35
N ARG A 743 -3.58 -9.50 -4.17
CA ARG A 743 -2.30 -9.29 -3.45
C ARG A 743 -2.29 -9.78 -2.01
N LEU A 744 -3.44 -10.23 -1.47
CA LEU A 744 -3.55 -10.75 -0.12
C LEU A 744 -4.30 -12.10 -0.13
N SER A 745 -3.78 -13.09 0.59
CA SER A 745 -4.49 -14.33 0.85
C SER A 745 -4.33 -14.76 2.30
N PHE A 746 -5.35 -15.45 2.82
CA PHE A 746 -5.38 -15.98 4.17
C PHE A 746 -5.58 -17.48 4.17
N THR A 747 -4.87 -18.14 5.07
CA THR A 747 -5.08 -19.55 5.40
C THR A 747 -5.30 -19.69 6.90
N TRP A 748 -6.42 -20.28 7.31
CA TRP A 748 -6.71 -20.61 8.70
C TRP A 748 -6.49 -22.11 8.90
N ALA A 749 -5.58 -22.45 9.83
CA ALA A 749 -5.21 -23.81 10.17
C ALA A 749 -5.50 -24.07 11.65
N LYS A 750 -6.63 -24.74 11.93
CA LYS A 750 -7.06 -25.13 13.28
C LYS A 750 -6.29 -26.35 13.81
N LYS A 751 -4.96 -26.26 13.82
CA LYS A 751 -4.02 -27.29 14.30
C LYS A 751 -2.89 -26.60 15.05
N MET A 752 -2.18 -27.35 15.90
CA MET A 752 -0.92 -26.86 16.47
C MET A 752 0.12 -26.72 15.35
N TYR A 753 1.09 -25.82 15.52
CA TYR A 753 2.13 -25.61 14.51
C TYR A 753 2.92 -26.88 14.21
N ASN A 754 3.13 -27.72 15.23
CA ASN A 754 3.88 -28.98 15.09
C ASN A 754 3.34 -29.89 14.00
N ASP A 755 2.02 -29.96 13.90
CA ASP A 755 1.32 -30.82 12.94
C ASP A 755 1.14 -30.12 11.59
N TYR A 756 1.27 -28.80 11.55
CA TYR A 756 1.12 -27.99 10.34
C TYR A 756 2.46 -27.68 9.65
N HIS A 757 3.59 -27.86 10.33
CA HIS A 757 4.92 -27.53 9.85
C HIS A 757 5.25 -28.16 8.49
N GLU A 758 4.87 -29.43 8.29
CA GLU A 758 5.12 -30.16 7.05
C GLU A 758 4.33 -29.61 5.85
N ASN A 759 3.14 -29.05 6.09
CA ASN A 759 2.27 -28.51 5.04
C ASN A 759 2.81 -27.22 4.39
N VAL A 760 3.80 -26.59 5.01
CA VAL A 760 4.30 -25.25 4.63
C VAL A 760 5.70 -25.32 3.98
N LEU A 761 6.35 -26.48 4.01
CA LEU A 761 7.67 -26.68 3.40
C LEU A 761 7.65 -26.43 1.88
N PRO A 762 8.73 -25.87 1.30
CA PRO A 762 10.02 -25.50 1.93
C PRO A 762 9.99 -24.10 2.58
N PHE A 763 10.82 -23.87 3.61
CA PHE A 763 11.00 -22.53 4.22
C PHE A 763 12.18 -21.77 3.60
N ASP A 764 12.02 -20.46 3.38
CA ASP A 764 13.04 -19.55 2.87
C ASP A 764 13.14 -18.27 3.74
N PRO A 765 14.29 -18.02 4.40
CA PRO A 765 14.52 -16.82 5.21
C PRO A 765 14.41 -15.48 4.44
N TYR A 766 14.40 -15.49 3.10
CA TYR A 766 14.23 -14.28 2.28
C TYR A 766 12.77 -13.91 1.99
N THR A 767 11.83 -14.85 2.19
CA THR A 767 10.40 -14.65 1.89
C THR A 767 9.48 -14.95 3.07
N ASP A 768 9.97 -15.69 4.07
CA ASP A 768 9.14 -16.18 5.19
C ASP A 768 9.52 -15.52 6.51
N VAL A 769 8.49 -15.18 7.29
CA VAL A 769 8.65 -14.56 8.61
C VAL A 769 7.60 -15.08 9.58
N PHE A 770 7.99 -15.29 10.83
CA PHE A 770 7.12 -15.75 11.91
C PHE A 770 6.76 -14.61 12.87
N PHE A 771 5.50 -14.56 13.26
CA PHE A 771 4.98 -13.64 14.28
C PHE A 771 4.18 -14.42 15.32
N LEU A 772 4.51 -14.22 16.60
CA LEU A 772 3.78 -14.77 17.73
C LEU A 772 3.23 -13.62 18.56
N PHE A 773 1.91 -13.56 18.68
CA PHE A 773 1.24 -12.52 19.46
C PHE A 773 0.94 -13.01 20.87
N SER A 774 1.79 -12.59 21.82
CA SER A 774 1.66 -12.87 23.25
C SER A 774 1.51 -14.36 23.58
N PRO A 775 2.49 -15.21 23.18
CA PRO A 775 2.39 -16.67 23.29
C PRO A 775 2.43 -17.20 24.74
N GLY A 776 3.02 -16.46 25.68
CA GLY A 776 3.08 -16.81 27.11
C GLY A 776 4.03 -17.97 27.41
N PHE A 777 5.28 -17.89 26.98
CA PHE A 777 6.30 -18.92 27.21
C PHE A 777 6.65 -19.12 28.69
N GLY A 778 6.62 -18.05 29.48
CA GLY A 778 6.97 -18.00 30.90
C GLY A 778 5.84 -18.46 31.83
N GLN A 779 4.67 -18.82 31.30
CA GLN A 779 3.60 -19.40 32.11
C GLN A 779 3.95 -20.82 32.57
N PRO A 780 3.45 -21.29 33.74
CA PRO A 780 3.81 -22.59 34.32
C PRO A 780 3.66 -23.78 33.36
N ASN A 781 2.62 -23.76 32.50
CA ASN A 781 2.35 -24.81 31.51
C ASN A 781 2.88 -24.48 30.10
N GLY A 782 3.53 -23.32 29.92
CA GLY A 782 3.94 -22.80 28.60
C GLY A 782 5.09 -23.60 27.98
N LYS A 783 6.03 -24.10 28.81
CA LYS A 783 7.21 -24.84 28.34
C LYS A 783 6.85 -26.13 27.59
N ASP A 784 5.90 -26.89 28.13
CA ASP A 784 5.48 -28.17 27.54
C ASP A 784 4.68 -27.97 26.24
N LEU A 785 3.86 -26.93 26.19
CA LEU A 785 3.03 -26.61 25.04
C LEU A 785 3.86 -26.12 23.85
N TRP A 786 4.77 -25.18 24.10
CA TRP A 786 5.51 -24.48 23.05
C TRP A 786 6.82 -25.14 22.66
N GLY A 787 7.30 -26.11 23.44
CA GLY A 787 8.63 -26.63 23.31
C GLY A 787 8.96 -27.25 21.94
N ASN A 788 8.10 -28.14 21.47
CA ASN A 788 8.28 -28.77 20.16
C ASN A 788 8.11 -27.76 19.01
N THR A 789 7.21 -26.78 19.18
CA THR A 789 6.96 -25.72 18.20
C THR A 789 8.18 -24.82 18.05
N LEU A 790 8.76 -24.39 19.17
CA LEU A 790 9.95 -23.55 19.16
C LEU A 790 11.15 -24.27 18.52
N LYS A 791 11.36 -25.56 18.82
CA LYS A 791 12.40 -26.38 18.18
C LYS A 791 12.27 -26.40 16.65
N GLN A 792 11.07 -26.69 16.14
CA GLN A 792 10.83 -26.73 14.69
C GLN A 792 10.96 -25.34 14.06
N MET A 793 10.48 -24.29 14.73
CA MET A 793 10.60 -22.92 14.25
C MET A 793 12.05 -22.44 14.18
N LEU A 794 12.86 -22.71 15.21
CA LEU A 794 14.28 -22.37 15.22
C LEU A 794 15.05 -23.12 14.13
N ALA A 795 14.66 -24.37 13.82
CA ALA A 795 15.25 -25.14 12.72
C ALA A 795 15.00 -24.50 11.34
N THR A 796 13.94 -23.71 11.16
CA THR A 796 13.67 -23.00 9.88
C THR A 796 14.66 -21.88 9.56
N LYS A 797 15.41 -21.39 10.56
CA LYS A 797 16.34 -20.25 10.44
C LYS A 797 15.68 -18.95 9.95
N CYS A 798 14.36 -18.88 9.90
CA CYS A 798 13.60 -17.68 9.55
C CYS A 798 13.54 -16.72 10.74
N ALA A 799 13.27 -15.44 10.48
CA ALA A 799 13.12 -14.46 11.54
C ALA A 799 11.81 -14.70 12.31
N ILE A 800 11.89 -14.74 13.64
CA ILE A 800 10.75 -14.94 14.55
C ILE A 800 10.60 -13.68 15.41
N PHE A 801 9.46 -13.03 15.35
CA PHE A 801 9.11 -11.88 16.19
C PHE A 801 8.03 -12.27 17.18
N ILE A 802 8.26 -11.94 18.45
CA ILE A 802 7.37 -12.28 19.55
C ILE A 802 6.98 -10.98 20.26
N THR A 803 5.73 -10.92 20.68
CA THR A 803 5.18 -9.77 21.42
C THR A 803 4.69 -10.22 22.78
N GLY A 804 4.59 -9.31 23.75
CA GLY A 804 4.13 -9.59 25.11
C GLY A 804 2.98 -8.68 25.54
N TYR A 805 2.22 -9.11 26.55
CA TYR A 805 1.08 -8.35 27.08
C TYR A 805 1.50 -7.16 27.93
N ASP A 806 2.51 -7.36 28.78
CA ASP A 806 3.08 -6.37 29.68
C ASP A 806 4.60 -6.58 29.78
N GLU A 807 5.29 -5.67 30.47
CA GLU A 807 6.73 -5.76 30.68
C GLU A 807 7.13 -7.01 31.47
N GLU A 808 6.39 -7.31 32.54
CA GLU A 808 6.65 -8.47 33.41
C GLU A 808 6.48 -9.79 32.65
N ASP A 809 5.43 -9.90 31.85
CA ASP A 809 5.13 -11.08 31.03
C ASP A 809 6.20 -11.27 29.95
N MET A 810 6.57 -10.21 29.23
CA MET A 810 7.65 -10.26 28.23
C MET A 810 8.99 -10.63 28.87
N MET A 811 9.31 -10.08 30.04
CA MET A 811 10.55 -10.40 30.73
C MET A 811 10.54 -11.81 31.30
N SER A 812 9.38 -12.33 31.72
CA SER A 812 9.19 -13.74 32.09
C SER A 812 9.39 -14.67 30.89
N ASP A 813 8.86 -14.32 29.71
CA ASP A 813 9.09 -15.04 28.46
C ASP A 813 10.56 -15.01 28.05
N VAL A 814 11.23 -13.85 28.15
CA VAL A 814 12.67 -13.71 27.88
C VAL A 814 13.50 -14.49 28.89
N LYS A 815 13.11 -14.46 30.16
CA LYS A 815 13.76 -15.23 31.24
C LYS A 815 13.57 -16.72 30.99
N ALA A 816 12.37 -17.17 30.63
CA ALA A 816 12.12 -18.55 30.22
C ALA A 816 13.00 -18.93 29.03
N LEU A 817 13.05 -18.13 27.96
CA LEU A 817 13.91 -18.39 26.80
C LEU A 817 15.42 -18.42 27.13
N LYS A 818 15.86 -17.71 28.18
CA LYS A 818 17.25 -17.71 28.67
C LYS A 818 17.56 -18.84 29.66
N GLU A 819 16.63 -19.17 30.54
CA GLU A 819 16.79 -20.15 31.63
C GLU A 819 16.47 -21.57 31.21
N SER A 820 15.48 -21.75 30.32
CA SER A 820 15.23 -23.06 29.77
C SER A 820 16.28 -23.37 28.72
N GLY A 821 16.97 -24.49 28.89
CA GLY A 821 17.97 -25.05 27.98
C GLY A 821 17.40 -25.44 26.62
N TRP A 822 16.83 -24.47 25.90
CA TRP A 822 16.62 -24.53 24.44
C TRP A 822 17.92 -24.17 23.70
N THR A 823 18.92 -23.66 24.43
CA THR A 823 20.34 -23.54 24.11
C THR A 823 21.14 -24.30 25.18
N MET A 824 22.14 -25.08 24.77
CA MET A 824 22.80 -26.19 25.48
C MET A 824 23.29 -25.94 26.92
N LEU A 825 23.55 -27.07 27.60
CA LEU A 825 24.52 -27.26 28.69
C LEU A 825 25.63 -26.21 28.62
N LYS A 826 25.82 -25.47 29.72
CA LYS A 826 27.07 -24.75 29.93
C LYS A 826 28.17 -25.80 30.05
N ASP A 827 29.23 -25.61 29.27
CA ASP A 827 30.53 -26.18 29.59
C ASP A 827 30.93 -25.72 31.01
N ASP A 828 31.44 -26.67 31.77
CA ASP A 828 32.02 -26.52 33.09
C ASP A 828 33.30 -25.66 33.01
N GLU A 829 33.20 -24.33 33.12
CA GLU A 829 34.42 -23.48 33.16
C GLU A 829 34.32 -22.24 34.08
N ASP A 830 33.57 -22.29 35.19
CA ASP A 830 33.70 -21.28 36.28
C ASP A 830 33.48 -21.85 37.71
N GLU A 831 33.51 -23.18 37.91
CA GLU A 831 33.46 -23.83 39.24
C GLU A 831 34.61 -24.84 39.48
N ILE A 832 35.67 -24.80 38.66
CA ILE A 832 36.84 -25.71 38.77
C ILE A 832 38.13 -25.01 39.27
N GLU A 833 38.06 -23.76 39.74
CA GLU A 833 39.18 -23.12 40.47
C GLU A 833 39.00 -23.04 42.01
N GLU A 834 37.87 -23.51 42.57
CA GLU A 834 37.69 -23.61 44.04
C GLU A 834 37.56 -25.05 44.58
N GLU A 835 37.39 -26.09 43.75
CA GLU A 835 37.34 -27.50 44.21
C GLU A 835 38.62 -28.31 43.95
N LEU A 836 39.50 -27.86 43.04
CA LEU A 836 40.81 -28.51 42.79
C LEU A 836 41.91 -28.14 43.81
N GLN A 837 41.58 -27.34 44.84
CA GLN A 837 42.46 -27.05 45.97
C GLN A 837 42.09 -27.81 47.26
N ALA A 838 41.01 -28.61 47.26
CA ALA A 838 40.55 -29.34 48.46
C ALA A 838 40.73 -30.87 48.41
N GLU A 839 40.98 -31.47 47.25
CA GLU A 839 41.16 -32.94 47.12
C GLU A 839 42.61 -33.37 46.82
N GLY A 840 43.55 -32.43 46.83
CA GLY A 840 45.00 -32.70 46.69
C GLY A 840 45.68 -33.22 47.96
N GLU A 841 44.97 -33.35 49.08
CA GLU A 841 45.56 -33.74 50.38
C GLU A 841 45.07 -35.10 50.94
N ALA A 842 44.30 -35.90 50.19
CA ALA A 842 43.68 -37.12 50.72
C ALA A 842 44.09 -38.47 50.05
N GLN A 843 45.12 -38.51 49.20
CA GLN A 843 45.62 -39.78 48.63
C GLN A 843 47.15 -39.87 48.52
N GLN A 844 47.84 -39.41 49.57
CA GLN A 844 49.06 -40.07 50.02
C GLN A 844 48.68 -41.01 51.17
N ASN A 845 48.99 -42.30 51.01
CA ASN A 845 48.90 -43.39 52.00
C ASN A 845 47.56 -44.17 52.06
N ALA A 846 47.52 -45.30 51.35
CA ALA A 846 46.95 -46.60 51.78
C ALA A 846 46.72 -47.45 50.51
N ASP A 847 47.79 -48.06 49.99
CA ASP A 847 48.10 -49.47 50.25
C ASP A 847 47.21 -50.48 49.52
N THR A 848 47.81 -51.02 48.46
CA THR A 848 47.96 -52.46 48.20
C THR A 848 46.86 -53.39 48.72
N ASN A 849 46.15 -54.06 47.80
CA ASN A 849 46.36 -55.50 47.53
C ASN A 849 45.23 -56.09 46.67
N LYS A 850 45.69 -56.89 45.68
CA LYS A 850 45.15 -58.21 45.25
C LYS A 850 43.69 -58.29 44.77
N ALA A 851 43.34 -59.11 43.79
CA ALA A 851 43.99 -59.92 42.78
C ALA A 851 42.83 -60.67 42.07
N LYS A 852 43.08 -61.18 40.86
CA LYS A 852 42.37 -62.30 40.21
C LYS A 852 40.98 -62.00 39.62
N ASP A 853 40.61 -62.49 38.45
CA ASP A 853 41.18 -63.57 37.64
C ASP A 853 40.66 -63.45 36.19
N SER A 854 41.51 -63.92 35.26
CA SER A 854 41.26 -64.62 33.98
C SER A 854 40.13 -64.13 33.03
N GLY A 855 40.27 -64.03 31.71
CA GLY A 855 41.23 -64.55 30.74
C GLY A 855 40.53 -64.46 29.37
N VAL A 856 41.16 -63.85 28.36
CA VAL A 856 41.77 -64.52 27.19
C VAL A 856 40.85 -64.63 25.96
N SER A 857 41.44 -64.27 24.80
CA SER A 857 41.15 -64.62 23.39
C SER A 857 39.99 -63.90 22.69
N ASP A 858 40.04 -63.57 21.40
CA ASP A 858 41.10 -63.30 20.41
C ASP A 858 40.35 -62.94 19.11
N LYS A 859 40.98 -62.13 18.24
CA LYS A 859 40.84 -62.09 16.76
C LYS A 859 39.60 -61.49 16.07
N SER A 860 39.93 -60.39 15.38
CA SER A 860 39.85 -60.13 13.93
C SER A 860 38.52 -59.86 13.20
N ASN A 861 38.55 -58.69 12.53
CA ASN A 861 38.09 -58.34 11.18
C ASN A 861 36.59 -58.25 10.81
N ASP A 862 36.32 -57.06 10.27
CA ASP A 862 35.58 -56.76 9.04
C ASP A 862 34.13 -56.23 9.09
N LEU A 863 34.01 -55.05 8.47
CA LEU A 863 32.91 -54.51 7.66
C LEU A 863 31.59 -54.09 8.35
N LYS A 864 31.39 -52.77 8.33
CA LYS A 864 30.15 -52.01 8.04
C LYS A 864 28.88 -52.40 8.83
N ASN A 865 28.38 -51.44 9.63
CA ASN A 865 27.12 -50.76 9.30
C ASN A 865 26.75 -49.62 10.27
N ASN A 866 26.40 -48.49 9.66
CA ASN A 866 25.54 -47.40 10.12
C ASN A 866 24.75 -47.61 11.43
N LYS A 867 25.05 -46.79 12.44
CA LYS A 867 24.13 -46.16 13.43
C LYS A 867 24.90 -44.98 14.03
N GLY A 868 24.42 -43.77 14.25
CA GLY A 868 23.21 -43.02 13.94
C GLY A 868 23.58 -41.58 14.33
N ARG A 869 23.46 -40.62 13.42
CA ARG A 869 23.76 -39.21 13.71
C ARG A 869 22.62 -38.65 14.57
N ASP A 870 22.87 -38.48 15.85
CA ASP A 870 21.95 -37.76 16.72
C ASP A 870 21.98 -36.26 16.46
N LYS A 871 20.76 -35.72 16.38
CA LYS A 871 20.40 -34.43 15.79
C LYS A 871 20.83 -33.29 16.72
N THR A 872 21.73 -32.45 16.22
CA THR A 872 22.11 -31.18 16.83
C THR A 872 20.91 -30.23 16.89
N ILE A 873 20.62 -29.67 18.06
CA ILE A 873 19.57 -28.67 18.29
C ILE A 873 20.11 -27.28 17.86
N PRO A 874 19.33 -26.44 17.16
CA PRO A 874 19.79 -25.12 16.75
C PRO A 874 19.87 -24.14 17.95
N GLU A 875 21.05 -23.58 18.18
CA GLU A 875 21.26 -22.47 19.11
C GLU A 875 20.43 -21.23 18.72
N LEU A 876 20.30 -20.21 19.59
CA LEU A 876 19.48 -19.00 19.37
C LEU A 876 20.32 -17.74 19.15
N ASP A 877 19.95 -16.92 18.17
CA ASP A 877 20.40 -15.53 17.99
C ASP A 877 19.28 -14.54 18.33
N TRP A 878 19.62 -13.45 19.03
CA TRP A 878 18.71 -12.33 19.24
C TRP A 878 18.72 -11.41 18.01
N LEU A 879 17.55 -11.12 17.45
CA LEU A 879 17.35 -10.17 16.34
C LEU A 879 16.97 -8.76 16.84
N LEU A 880 16.12 -8.70 17.85
CA LEU A 880 15.62 -7.46 18.43
C LEU A 880 15.60 -7.59 19.95
N THR A 881 16.20 -6.64 20.66
CA THR A 881 16.20 -6.65 22.13
C THR A 881 14.80 -6.35 22.69
N PRO A 882 14.43 -6.94 23.83
CA PRO A 882 13.11 -6.74 24.44
C PRO A 882 12.88 -5.29 24.86
N GLY A 883 11.61 -4.86 24.80
CA GLY A 883 11.18 -3.50 25.12
C GLY A 883 9.84 -3.15 24.47
N GLU A 884 9.33 -1.96 24.77
CA GLU A 884 8.01 -1.47 24.35
C GLU A 884 7.85 -1.43 22.82
N ASN A 885 6.71 -1.90 22.32
CA ASN A 885 6.30 -1.78 20.93
C ASN A 885 5.67 -0.40 20.70
N VAL A 886 6.26 0.37 19.77
CA VAL A 886 5.76 1.70 19.39
C VAL A 886 4.33 1.63 18.84
N PHE A 887 3.99 0.53 18.16
CA PHE A 887 2.67 0.31 17.57
C PHE A 887 1.74 -0.56 18.44
N ARG A 888 1.92 -0.54 19.77
CA ARG A 888 0.97 -1.16 20.70
C ARG A 888 -0.41 -0.51 20.63
N SER A 889 -1.45 -1.24 21.04
CA SER A 889 -2.79 -0.68 21.22
C SER A 889 -2.76 0.42 22.28
N LEU A 890 -3.41 1.56 22.03
CA LEU A 890 -3.64 2.59 23.05
C LEU A 890 -4.87 2.28 23.92
N LYS A 891 -5.74 1.38 23.45
CA LYS A 891 -6.87 0.86 24.22
C LYS A 891 -6.40 -0.19 25.22
N ARG A 892 -6.84 -0.06 26.48
CA ARG A 892 -6.64 -1.02 27.56
C ARG A 892 -7.72 -2.10 27.51
N ASP A 893 -7.32 -3.35 27.63
CA ASP A 893 -8.25 -4.43 27.94
C ASP A 893 -8.25 -4.67 29.45
N ILE A 894 -9.42 -5.01 29.97
CA ILE A 894 -9.64 -5.19 31.41
C ILE A 894 -9.91 -6.68 31.65
N ASP A 895 -9.23 -7.26 32.64
CA ASP A 895 -9.54 -8.60 33.10
C ASP A 895 -10.86 -8.62 33.89
N PHE A 896 -11.75 -9.57 33.55
CA PHE A 896 -13.06 -9.66 34.19
C PHE A 896 -13.03 -10.39 35.53
N GLN A 897 -11.96 -11.15 35.81
CA GLN A 897 -11.74 -11.79 37.11
C GLN A 897 -11.16 -10.81 38.14
N ASP A 898 -10.20 -9.98 37.70
CA ASP A 898 -9.62 -8.91 38.50
C ASP A 898 -9.57 -7.60 37.70
N ILE A 899 -10.49 -6.69 38.02
CA ILE A 899 -10.67 -5.42 37.33
C ILE A 899 -9.48 -4.47 37.55
N ARG A 900 -8.62 -4.72 38.55
CA ARG A 900 -7.40 -3.93 38.77
C ARG A 900 -6.33 -4.21 37.71
N LYS A 901 -6.38 -5.40 37.11
CA LYS A 901 -5.47 -5.80 36.05
C LYS A 901 -5.98 -5.32 34.71
N HIS A 902 -5.09 -4.66 33.98
CA HIS A 902 -5.34 -4.20 32.64
C HIS A 902 -4.09 -4.45 31.81
N ILE A 903 -4.31 -4.74 30.53
CA ILE A 903 -3.24 -5.04 29.58
C ILE A 903 -3.37 -4.14 28.36
N PHE A 904 -2.26 -3.86 27.70
CA PHE A 904 -2.28 -3.30 26.36
C PHE A 904 -2.02 -4.43 25.37
N ALA A 905 -2.91 -4.61 24.40
CA ALA A 905 -2.64 -5.58 23.34
C ALA A 905 -1.33 -5.20 22.64
N ASN A 906 -0.44 -6.19 22.52
CA ASN A 906 0.82 -6.09 21.81
C ASN A 906 1.76 -5.00 22.39
N TRP A 907 1.90 -4.97 23.73
CA TRP A 907 2.68 -3.97 24.45
C TRP A 907 4.18 -4.07 24.17
N GLY A 908 4.75 -5.27 24.25
CA GLY A 908 6.20 -5.50 24.09
C GLY A 908 6.52 -6.21 22.79
N ILE A 909 7.75 -6.08 22.30
CA ILE A 909 8.24 -6.83 21.13
C ILE A 909 9.71 -7.20 21.28
N TYR A 910 10.07 -8.40 20.83
CA TYR A 910 11.45 -8.85 20.68
C TYR A 910 11.54 -9.83 19.52
N GLY A 911 12.76 -10.18 19.11
CA GLY A 911 12.96 -11.02 17.94
C GLY A 911 14.12 -11.99 18.13
N ILE A 912 13.96 -13.19 17.59
CA ILE A 912 14.90 -14.30 17.71
C ILE A 912 15.02 -15.06 16.37
N ARG A 913 16.10 -15.83 16.21
CA ARG A 913 16.34 -16.72 15.06
C ARG A 913 17.16 -17.93 15.50
N GLY A 914 17.00 -19.08 14.86
CA GLY A 914 17.96 -20.18 15.01
C GLY A 914 19.34 -19.80 14.43
N LYS A 915 20.41 -20.20 15.13
CA LYS A 915 21.79 -20.10 14.66
C LYS A 915 22.03 -21.05 13.49
N ARG A 916 23.04 -20.70 12.69
CA ARG A 916 23.34 -21.38 11.43
C ARG A 916 24.13 -22.65 11.60
#